data_AF-A0A966V5X7-F1
#
_entry.id   AF-A0A966V5X7-F1
#
_cell.length_a   1.000
_cell.length_b   1.000
_cell.length_c   1.000
_cell.angle_alpha   90.00
_cell.angle_beta   90.00
_cell.angle_gamma   90.00
#
_symmetry.space_group_name_H-M   'P 1'
#
loop_
_entity.id
_entity.type
_entity.pdbx_description
1 polymer ?
#
loop_
_entity_poly.entity_id
_entity_poly.type
_entity_poly.pdbx_seq_one_letter_code
_entity_poly.pdbx_strand_id
1 'polypeptide(L)'
;MKKYLLALAFVGLAGFAGAQGIQNYSSNAASNTAVAPYGWPTGMNPADVKLSARQMMADTRAWYDDAQWIDGGYGVGYVSPTGFQLTGNRVSIFTPSRRVKALFGSTNIYGTITSSSFGGTSTTVIIAPDSGTLSSTLSRIWYGAVSSQNSAVVSSTLGMGSIGACVAPQCYDVTHPMFGLVGNGSTDNYQALISLTNFVSPTNGVTPTVYFPAGNYLVSNTALNGTNRAWWVSNTFNVMADWGARLSVPVSGTRYIEVSGTSAGAIRGVVYRFPLVDGVNSTSRNNRAGIMLIGVNDFIVDTPRVYRTNGGGMFVNNSVSGTILNCYANGTLADGCSTINGSQDITWINPRAYLTGDDGISIVGYAGTGFPINRNISIIGGLVSYPSASCVTVAGAVGVKFDVMCDGGNSSGGAVRILSDAFYNTFGNNGVVGNAVVVNSKNVGCRIAGDVSNTSLYCDINGTAVGRGFTVGNFGSVGPLPENITVGGRVTNAGAIGLDIVGARNVSVNGFSAVSNTSIGINVGSTSVSGTTEGIVMNGIYALNNSGVGTQDNISVQSATNVILNGVVSFDTRAVALIDEPVDIFSSTNVVVNNMLGLKSGTYRYSPRVQNTATNVISTAGGIVYSTTFDPPSVAAGGLTSTTVTVTGAATGDSVEVGFTRPLQGIVLTGEVTTANTLNIIFYNPTASAIDLASGTVKGMVRKQ
;
A
#
# COMPACT_ATOMS: atom_id res chain seq x y z
N MET A 1 99.32 27.27 42.39
CA MET A 1 99.51 26.03 41.59
C MET A 1 98.22 25.76 40.81
N LYS A 2 98.33 25.79 39.48
CA LYS A 2 97.52 25.13 38.41
C LYS A 2 95.98 25.22 38.50
N LYS A 3 95.32 26.04 37.66
CA LYS A 3 94.89 25.81 36.25
C LYS A 3 93.73 24.82 36.10
N TYR A 4 92.60 25.33 35.58
CA TYR A 4 91.63 24.86 34.54
C TYR A 4 90.21 25.36 34.92
N LEU A 5 89.66 26.39 34.24
CA LEU A 5 88.73 26.35 33.06
C LEU A 5 87.37 25.66 33.38
N LEU A 6 86.18 26.05 32.92
CA LEU A 6 85.59 27.15 32.13
C LEU A 6 84.05 26.90 32.13
N ALA A 7 83.25 27.97 32.02
CA ALA A 7 81.91 28.05 31.39
C ALA A 7 80.65 27.38 32.01
N LEU A 8 79.81 28.25 32.62
CA LEU A 8 78.38 28.51 32.36
C LEU A 8 77.65 27.61 31.31
N ALA A 9 76.48 27.07 31.68
CA ALA A 9 75.16 27.55 31.19
C ALA A 9 74.00 26.60 31.58
N PHE A 10 72.91 27.20 32.09
CA PHE A 10 71.50 26.82 31.91
C PHE A 10 71.19 25.35 31.51
N VAL A 11 70.63 24.57 32.44
CA VAL A 11 69.69 23.50 32.07
C VAL A 11 68.30 23.98 32.45
N GLY A 12 67.68 24.63 31.47
CA GLY A 12 66.29 25.06 31.55
C GLY A 12 65.33 23.87 31.64
N LEU A 13 64.14 24.19 32.14
CA LEU A 13 62.91 23.40 32.11
C LEU A 13 62.89 22.34 31.00
N ALA A 14 63.04 21.07 31.35
CA ALA A 14 62.50 19.99 30.55
C ALA A 14 60.98 20.03 30.70
N GLY A 15 60.35 20.94 29.95
CA GLY A 15 58.90 20.97 29.78
C GLY A 15 58.43 19.61 29.27
N PHE A 16 57.43 19.05 29.95
CA PHE A 16 56.53 17.99 29.50
C PHE A 16 56.98 17.23 28.24
N ALA A 17 57.72 16.13 28.41
CA ALA A 17 57.82 15.09 27.38
C ALA A 17 56.49 14.34 27.29
N GLY A 18 55.42 15.04 26.86
CA GLY A 18 54.20 14.43 26.39
C GLY A 18 54.48 13.74 25.05
N ALA A 19 53.94 12.53 24.88
CA ALA A 19 54.12 11.67 23.72
C ALA A 19 54.35 12.44 22.40
N GLN A 20 55.56 12.29 21.84
CA GLN A 20 55.97 12.90 20.57
C GLN A 20 55.39 12.07 19.41
N GLY A 21 54.12 12.27 19.08
CA GLY A 21 53.49 11.62 17.93
C GLY A 21 54.14 11.98 16.57
N ILE A 22 53.70 11.29 15.50
CA ILE A 22 54.22 11.43 14.13
C ILE A 22 54.30 12.88 13.63
N GLN A 23 53.47 13.79 14.13
CA GLN A 23 53.50 15.21 13.77
C GLN A 23 54.84 15.91 14.03
N ASN A 24 55.70 15.35 14.89
CA ASN A 24 57.01 15.90 15.22
C ASN A 24 58.14 15.30 14.37
N TYR A 25 57.86 14.29 13.55
CA TYR A 25 58.84 13.74 12.62
C TYR A 25 59.07 14.71 11.46
N SER A 26 60.32 14.90 11.08
CA SER A 26 60.69 15.71 9.93
C SER A 26 60.35 14.98 8.63
N SER A 27 59.80 15.72 7.66
CA SER A 27 59.65 15.25 6.28
C SER A 27 60.97 15.08 5.54
N ASN A 28 62.05 15.71 6.03
CA ASN A 28 63.42 15.43 5.60
C ASN A 28 64.01 14.33 6.48
N ALA A 29 64.33 13.17 5.86
CA ALA A 29 64.90 12.02 6.54
C ALA A 29 66.18 12.35 7.32
N ALA A 30 67.03 13.24 6.79
CA ALA A 30 68.29 13.62 7.42
C ALA A 30 68.13 14.40 8.74
N SER A 31 66.94 14.93 9.03
CA SER A 31 66.68 15.70 10.25
C SER A 31 66.08 14.88 11.38
N ASN A 32 65.76 13.59 11.17
CA ASN A 32 65.22 12.71 12.21
C ASN A 32 66.34 12.10 13.08
N THR A 33 67.28 12.93 13.56
CA THR A 33 68.53 12.52 14.20
C THR A 33 68.55 12.72 15.72
N ALA A 34 67.38 12.96 16.34
CA ALA A 34 67.25 13.08 17.79
C ALA A 34 67.70 11.80 18.53
N VAL A 35 68.20 11.95 19.76
CA VAL A 35 68.60 10.80 20.58
C VAL A 35 67.45 9.81 20.79
N ALA A 36 67.77 8.52 20.95
CA ALA A 36 66.76 7.50 21.26
C ALA A 36 65.97 7.90 22.52
N PRO A 37 64.64 7.69 22.54
CA PRO A 37 63.86 6.92 21.57
C PRO A 37 63.24 7.73 20.41
N TYR A 38 63.52 9.03 20.28
CA TYR A 38 62.74 9.92 19.39
C TYR A 38 63.37 10.18 18.02
N GLY A 39 64.51 9.56 17.71
CA GLY A 39 65.17 9.68 16.42
C GLY A 39 66.16 8.56 16.14
N TRP A 40 66.82 8.70 14.99
CA TRP A 40 67.70 7.68 14.38
C TRP A 40 69.08 8.27 14.03
N PRO A 41 69.88 8.72 15.01
CA PRO A 41 71.23 9.20 14.76
C PRO A 41 72.12 8.08 14.18
N THR A 42 73.20 8.45 13.50
CA THR A 42 74.18 7.48 13.02
C THR A 42 74.95 6.86 14.20
N GLY A 43 75.32 5.58 14.09
CA GLY A 43 76.15 4.90 15.08
C GLY A 43 75.44 4.43 16.36
N MET A 44 74.11 4.29 16.34
CA MET A 44 73.35 3.80 17.50
C MET A 44 73.76 2.40 17.94
N ASN A 45 73.84 2.18 19.26
CA ASN A 45 73.97 0.84 19.81
C ASN A 45 72.65 0.04 19.60
N PRO A 46 72.69 -1.31 19.65
CA PRO A 46 71.49 -2.13 19.41
C PRO A 46 70.31 -1.86 20.36
N ALA A 47 70.55 -1.38 21.58
CA ALA A 47 69.48 -1.08 22.54
C ALA A 47 68.73 0.20 22.15
N ASP A 48 69.45 1.23 21.72
CA ASP A 48 68.89 2.50 21.28
C ASP A 48 68.10 2.36 19.97
N VAL A 49 68.59 1.52 19.04
CA VAL A 49 67.85 1.12 17.83
C VAL A 49 66.48 0.51 18.21
N LYS A 50 66.47 -0.39 19.20
CA LYS A 50 65.25 -1.05 19.67
C LYS A 50 64.30 -0.08 20.37
N LEU A 51 64.81 0.89 21.13
CA LEU A 51 64.00 1.91 21.79
C LEU A 51 63.34 2.85 20.76
N SER A 52 64.09 3.34 19.77
CA SER A 52 63.52 4.17 18.71
C SER A 52 62.51 3.42 17.84
N ALA A 53 62.76 2.14 17.52
CA ALA A 53 61.78 1.30 16.82
C ALA A 53 60.45 1.17 17.58
N ARG A 54 60.53 0.94 18.90
CA ARG A 54 59.36 0.81 19.78
C ARG A 54 58.55 2.10 19.86
N GLN A 55 59.24 3.24 19.96
CA GLN A 55 58.58 4.53 19.99
C GLN A 55 57.90 4.84 18.65
N MET A 56 58.56 4.57 17.52
CA MET A 56 57.96 4.73 16.20
C MET A 56 56.71 3.86 16.01
N MET A 57 56.71 2.61 16.51
CA MET A 57 55.52 1.76 16.53
C MET A 57 54.40 2.35 17.40
N ALA A 58 54.74 2.90 18.57
CA ALA A 58 53.77 3.54 19.47
C ALA A 58 53.17 4.81 18.85
N ASP A 59 53.97 5.66 18.22
CA ASP A 59 53.53 6.89 17.58
C ASP A 59 52.65 6.60 16.35
N THR A 60 52.99 5.55 15.59
CA THR A 60 52.16 5.06 14.47
C THR A 60 50.81 4.53 14.96
N ARG A 61 50.81 3.77 16.06
CA ARG A 61 49.56 3.26 16.65
C ARG A 61 48.69 4.41 17.17
N ALA A 62 49.28 5.38 17.86
CA ALA A 62 48.56 6.53 18.38
C ALA A 62 47.95 7.39 17.26
N TRP A 63 48.66 7.57 16.14
CA TRP A 63 48.11 8.25 14.96
C TRP A 63 46.96 7.46 14.33
N TYR A 64 47.10 6.13 14.20
CA TYR A 64 46.06 5.28 13.62
C TYR A 64 44.75 5.33 14.41
N ASP A 65 44.83 5.35 15.75
CA ASP A 65 43.65 5.37 16.62
C ASP A 65 42.84 6.68 16.55
N ASP A 66 43.45 7.77 16.06
CA ASP A 66 42.80 9.08 15.91
C ASP A 66 42.89 9.61 14.48
N ALA A 67 43.05 8.72 13.48
CA ALA A 67 43.39 9.08 12.09
C ALA A 67 42.38 10.00 11.39
N GLN A 68 41.17 10.14 11.93
CA GLN A 68 40.16 11.12 11.48
C GLN A 68 40.55 12.58 11.79
N TRP A 69 41.43 12.80 12.77
CA TRP A 69 41.90 14.12 13.22
C TRP A 69 43.42 14.22 13.04
N ILE A 70 43.83 14.97 12.03
CA ILE A 70 45.25 15.14 11.72
C ILE A 70 45.81 16.31 12.52
N ASP A 71 46.85 16.04 13.31
CA ASP A 71 47.68 17.08 13.91
C ASP A 71 48.81 17.43 12.95
N GLY A 72 48.87 18.71 12.54
CA GLY A 72 49.94 19.20 11.70
C GLY A 72 51.18 19.69 12.46
N GLY A 73 51.18 19.64 13.79
CA GLY A 73 52.27 20.15 14.63
C GLY A 73 52.43 21.67 14.57
N TYR A 74 51.37 22.40 14.22
CA TYR A 74 51.44 23.85 14.03
C TYR A 74 51.40 24.59 15.37
N GLY A 75 52.26 25.61 15.52
CA GLY A 75 52.16 26.55 16.64
C GLY A 75 50.81 27.26 16.60
N VAL A 76 50.03 27.14 17.67
CA VAL A 76 48.67 27.69 17.78
C VAL A 76 48.61 28.83 18.79
N GLY A 77 47.91 29.90 18.42
CA GLY A 77 47.59 31.02 19.31
C GLY A 77 46.08 31.25 19.39
N TYR A 78 45.56 31.51 20.59
CA TYR A 78 44.17 31.93 20.75
C TYR A 78 43.99 33.38 20.26
N VAL A 79 42.88 33.65 19.56
CA VAL A 79 42.52 35.00 19.10
C VAL A 79 41.20 35.45 19.74
N SER A 80 40.17 34.63 19.69
CA SER A 80 38.83 34.93 20.19
C SER A 80 38.05 33.64 20.50
N PRO A 81 36.84 33.71 21.10
CA PRO A 81 36.04 32.53 21.42
C PRO A 81 35.72 31.63 20.20
N THR A 82 35.91 32.14 18.99
CA THR A 82 35.71 31.43 17.72
C THR A 82 36.95 31.49 16.81
N GLY A 83 38.06 32.05 17.26
CA GLY A 83 39.22 32.34 16.42
C GLY A 83 40.54 31.84 17.02
N PHE A 84 41.38 31.28 16.16
CA PHE A 84 42.77 30.95 16.47
C PHE A 84 43.71 31.32 15.32
N GLN A 85 45.01 31.38 15.62
CA GLN A 85 46.08 31.63 14.66
C GLN A 85 47.04 30.46 14.60
N LEU A 86 47.61 30.24 13.42
CA LEU A 86 48.63 29.22 13.16
C LEU A 86 49.88 29.85 12.56
N THR A 87 51.06 29.38 12.95
CA THR A 87 52.32 29.87 12.37
C THR A 87 52.45 29.50 10.88
N GLY A 88 52.82 30.49 10.06
CA GLY A 88 53.03 30.35 8.61
C GLY A 88 51.73 30.33 7.80
N ASN A 89 51.85 30.19 6.48
CA ASN A 89 50.70 30.15 5.57
C ASN A 89 50.07 28.74 5.54
N ARG A 90 48.86 28.61 6.08
CA ARG A 90 48.13 27.34 6.23
C ARG A 90 46.72 27.36 5.60
N VAL A 91 46.40 28.38 4.78
CA VAL A 91 45.05 28.58 4.23
C VAL A 91 44.57 27.43 3.34
N SER A 92 45.50 26.72 2.68
CA SER A 92 45.18 25.54 1.85
C SER A 92 44.83 24.29 2.66
N ILE A 93 45.22 24.25 3.94
CA ILE A 93 44.92 23.13 4.85
C ILE A 93 43.65 23.44 5.63
N PHE A 94 43.56 24.65 6.18
CA PHE A 94 42.43 25.13 6.98
C PHE A 94 41.42 25.85 6.08
N THR A 95 40.82 25.13 5.13
CA THR A 95 39.81 25.68 4.22
C THR A 95 38.45 25.84 4.92
N PRO A 96 37.61 26.82 4.51
CA PRO A 96 36.22 26.88 4.95
C PRO A 96 35.49 25.54 4.74
N SER A 97 34.56 25.23 5.63
CA SER A 97 33.80 23.98 5.73
C SER A 97 34.60 22.73 6.13
N ARG A 98 35.92 22.82 6.37
CA ARG A 98 36.69 21.71 6.94
C ARG A 98 36.44 21.62 8.45
N ARG A 99 36.40 20.40 8.97
CA ARG A 99 36.24 20.11 10.40
C ARG A 99 37.52 20.39 11.18
N VAL A 100 37.37 20.85 12.41
CA VAL A 100 38.47 21.13 13.34
C VAL A 100 38.17 20.55 14.72
N LYS A 101 39.20 20.04 15.39
CA LYS A 101 39.20 19.69 16.81
C LYS A 101 40.20 20.59 17.51
N ALA A 102 39.84 21.16 18.65
CA ALA A 102 40.69 22.04 19.44
C ALA A 102 40.78 21.53 20.87
N LEU A 103 41.98 21.56 21.45
CA LEU A 103 42.22 21.17 22.85
C LEU A 103 42.63 22.41 23.64
N PHE A 104 41.97 22.62 24.77
CA PHE A 104 42.37 23.59 25.78
C PHE A 104 42.27 22.96 27.17
N GLY A 105 43.35 23.00 27.94
CA GLY A 105 43.46 22.20 29.15
C GLY A 105 43.29 20.70 28.83
N SER A 106 42.27 20.06 29.42
CA SER A 106 41.90 18.66 29.17
C SER A 106 40.64 18.48 28.31
N THR A 107 40.08 19.57 27.74
CA THR A 107 38.79 19.55 27.03
C THR A 107 38.96 19.69 25.52
N ASN A 108 38.33 18.79 24.77
CA ASN A 108 38.22 18.90 23.32
C ASN A 108 36.93 19.63 22.94
N ILE A 109 37.02 20.56 22.00
CA ILE A 109 35.86 21.06 21.26
C ILE A 109 36.01 20.77 19.78
N TYR A 110 34.88 20.69 19.11
CA TYR A 110 34.79 20.44 17.68
C TYR A 110 34.08 21.61 17.01
N GLY A 111 34.42 21.86 15.75
CA GLY A 111 33.77 22.92 14.99
C GLY A 111 34.05 22.83 13.50
N THR A 112 33.47 23.77 12.78
CA THR A 112 33.61 23.90 11.33
C THR A 112 34.26 25.23 11.01
N ILE A 113 35.31 25.22 10.19
CA ILE A 113 36.01 26.44 9.77
C ILE A 113 35.07 27.28 8.91
N THR A 114 34.87 28.54 9.26
CA THR A 114 34.03 29.49 8.51
C THR A 114 34.88 30.42 7.65
N SER A 115 36.09 30.76 8.09
CA SER A 115 37.03 31.54 7.30
C SER A 115 38.49 31.25 7.67
N SER A 116 39.40 31.52 6.73
CA SER A 116 40.84 31.33 6.91
C SER A 116 41.59 32.32 6.04
N SER A 117 42.45 33.13 6.64
CA SER A 117 43.19 34.18 5.94
C SER A 117 44.63 34.28 6.44
N PHE A 118 45.58 34.55 5.54
CA PHE A 118 46.98 34.69 5.88
C PHE A 118 47.37 36.16 6.01
N GLY A 119 47.87 36.54 7.20
CA GLY A 119 48.25 37.91 7.55
C GLY A 119 49.76 38.16 7.52
N GLY A 120 50.52 37.44 6.70
CA GLY A 120 51.97 37.65 6.50
C GLY A 120 52.87 36.73 7.32
N THR A 121 52.62 36.54 8.62
CA THR A 121 53.39 35.59 9.45
C THR A 121 52.56 34.44 10.02
N SER A 122 51.24 34.63 10.09
CA SER A 122 50.30 33.65 10.65
C SER A 122 49.01 33.57 9.83
N THR A 123 48.38 32.39 9.82
CA THR A 123 47.03 32.19 9.30
C THR A 123 46.02 32.33 10.44
N THR A 124 45.07 33.26 10.30
CA THR A 124 43.93 33.40 11.21
C THR A 124 42.77 32.54 10.71
N VAL A 125 42.20 31.71 11.58
CA VAL A 125 41.11 30.78 11.28
C VAL A 125 39.94 31.08 12.21
N ILE A 126 38.75 31.27 11.65
CA ILE A 126 37.50 31.41 12.39
C ILE A 126 36.69 30.12 12.26
N ILE A 127 36.05 29.69 13.35
CA ILE A 127 35.25 28.48 13.41
C ILE A 127 33.84 28.78 13.93
N ALA A 128 32.89 27.93 13.55
CA ALA A 128 31.63 27.74 14.24
C ALA A 128 31.78 26.50 15.14
N PRO A 129 31.92 26.64 16.46
CA PRO A 129 31.97 25.51 17.38
C PRO A 129 30.63 24.76 17.37
N ASP A 130 30.67 23.42 17.43
CA ASP A 130 29.45 22.61 17.57
C ASP A 130 28.80 22.80 18.94
N SER A 131 29.63 23.06 19.95
CA SER A 131 29.24 23.41 21.32
C SER A 131 30.41 24.07 22.05
N GLY A 132 30.10 24.91 23.05
CA GLY A 132 31.10 25.66 23.81
C GLY A 132 31.82 26.75 23.00
N THR A 133 32.94 27.24 23.54
CA THR A 133 33.78 28.26 22.89
C THR A 133 35.27 27.96 23.10
N LEU A 134 36.12 28.49 22.23
CA LEU A 134 37.57 28.49 22.46
C LEU A 134 37.92 29.32 23.70
N SER A 135 39.08 29.01 24.29
CA SER A 135 39.63 29.62 25.50
C SER A 135 41.07 30.06 25.25
N SER A 136 41.55 31.05 26.01
CA SER A 136 42.95 31.49 26.01
C SER A 136 43.94 30.38 26.38
N THR A 137 43.47 29.27 26.96
CA THR A 137 44.28 28.06 27.25
C THR A 137 44.35 27.08 26.07
N LEU A 138 44.02 27.51 24.85
CA LEU A 138 44.16 26.72 23.62
C LEU A 138 45.61 26.26 23.44
N SER A 139 45.80 24.95 23.38
CA SER A 139 47.14 24.33 23.34
C SER A 139 47.37 23.49 22.10
N ARG A 140 46.32 23.06 21.38
CA ARG A 140 46.47 22.18 20.22
C ARG A 140 45.26 22.24 19.28
N ILE A 141 45.53 22.08 17.97
CA ILE A 141 44.51 22.05 16.92
C ILE A 141 44.77 20.85 15.99
N TRP A 142 43.70 20.14 15.65
CA TRP A 142 43.68 19.13 14.60
C TRP A 142 42.69 19.55 13.51
N TYR A 143 42.95 19.16 12.28
CA TYR A 143 42.03 19.31 11.16
C TYR A 143 41.51 17.93 10.72
N GLY A 144 40.26 17.89 10.23
CA GLY A 144 39.67 16.66 9.74
C GLY A 144 40.47 16.10 8.57
N ALA A 145 40.70 14.78 8.54
CA ALA A 145 41.49 14.13 7.49
C ALA A 145 40.94 14.41 6.08
N VAL A 146 39.60 14.48 5.96
CA VAL A 146 38.90 14.84 4.74
C VAL A 146 38.88 16.36 4.57
N SER A 147 39.37 16.86 3.43
CA SER A 147 39.29 18.26 3.04
C SER A 147 37.89 18.63 2.52
N SER A 148 37.49 19.90 2.65
CA SER A 148 36.25 20.41 2.05
C SER A 148 36.36 20.62 0.53
N GLN A 149 37.58 20.66 0.01
CA GLN A 149 37.89 20.70 -1.42
C GLN A 149 38.47 19.35 -1.83
N ASN A 150 37.98 18.74 -2.91
CA ASN A 150 38.46 17.44 -3.42
C ASN A 150 38.34 16.29 -2.41
N SER A 151 37.22 16.22 -1.68
CA SER A 151 36.94 15.18 -0.67
C SER A 151 36.94 13.77 -1.29
N ALA A 152 37.68 12.84 -0.68
CA ALA A 152 37.63 11.41 -1.01
C ALA A 152 36.36 10.72 -0.52
N VAL A 153 35.62 11.35 0.41
CA VAL A 153 34.26 10.95 0.75
C VAL A 153 33.36 11.47 -0.36
N VAL A 154 32.87 10.57 -1.22
CA VAL A 154 31.72 10.84 -2.08
C VAL A 154 30.59 11.24 -1.15
N SER A 155 30.06 12.45 -1.29
CA SER A 155 28.85 12.87 -0.59
C SER A 155 27.68 12.03 -1.13
N SER A 156 27.55 10.79 -0.64
CA SER A 156 26.51 9.82 -0.99
C SER A 156 25.20 10.05 -0.23
N THR A 157 24.95 11.27 0.27
CA THR A 157 23.68 11.63 0.91
C THR A 157 22.58 11.91 -0.13
N LEU A 158 22.22 10.88 -0.89
CA LEU A 158 20.83 10.66 -1.31
C LEU A 158 20.33 9.42 -0.56
N GLY A 159 20.01 9.60 0.72
CA GLY A 159 19.48 8.54 1.56
C GLY A 159 19.95 8.61 3.00
N MET A 160 19.09 9.14 3.88
CA MET A 160 19.06 8.82 5.31
C MET A 160 20.21 9.33 6.20
N GLY A 161 20.60 10.60 6.02
CA GLY A 161 21.18 11.37 7.12
C GLY A 161 20.10 11.73 8.14
N SER A 162 20.46 11.75 9.43
CA SER A 162 19.61 12.10 10.58
C SER A 162 18.51 13.11 10.27
N ILE A 163 17.27 12.69 10.51
CA ILE A 163 16.08 13.54 10.57
C ILE A 163 16.32 14.56 11.69
N GLY A 164 16.75 15.78 11.35
CA GLY A 164 16.93 16.84 12.35
C GLY A 164 17.89 17.98 12.02
N ALA A 165 18.55 18.02 10.86
CA ALA A 165 19.35 19.21 10.50
C ALA A 165 19.45 19.44 8.99
N CYS A 166 19.29 20.70 8.61
CA CYS A 166 19.47 21.22 7.26
C CYS A 166 20.96 21.22 6.88
N VAL A 167 21.50 20.06 6.47
CA VAL A 167 22.95 19.86 6.24
C VAL A 167 23.34 19.72 4.76
N ALA A 168 22.36 19.69 3.85
CA ALA A 168 22.62 19.59 2.41
C ALA A 168 22.98 20.97 1.78
N PRO A 169 23.82 21.01 0.74
CA PRO A 169 23.98 22.21 -0.07
C PRO A 169 22.62 22.70 -0.57
N GLN A 170 22.33 24.00 -0.43
CA GLN A 170 21.04 24.61 -0.78
C GLN A 170 19.84 24.06 0.00
N CYS A 171 20.07 23.61 1.23
CA CYS A 171 19.00 23.45 2.21
C CYS A 171 18.74 24.79 2.93
N TYR A 172 17.47 25.19 3.01
CA TYR A 172 17.01 26.41 3.67
C TYR A 172 16.13 26.08 4.87
N ASP A 173 16.64 26.28 6.08
CA ASP A 173 15.85 26.20 7.31
C ASP A 173 14.90 27.38 7.38
N VAL A 174 13.60 27.11 7.46
CA VAL A 174 12.56 28.15 7.48
C VAL A 174 12.65 29.08 8.70
N THR A 175 13.25 28.62 9.80
CA THR A 175 13.43 29.41 11.03
C THR A 175 14.63 30.35 10.95
N HIS A 176 15.45 30.25 9.90
CA HIS A 176 16.59 31.14 9.70
C HIS A 176 16.12 32.61 9.71
N PRO A 177 16.84 33.55 10.36
CA PRO A 177 16.41 34.95 10.50
C PRO A 177 16.09 35.68 9.19
N MET A 178 16.63 35.20 8.06
CA MET A 178 16.33 35.71 6.72
C MET A 178 14.88 35.46 6.27
N PHE A 179 14.26 34.36 6.72
CA PHE A 179 12.88 33.99 6.40
C PHE A 179 11.94 34.23 7.58
N GLY A 180 12.41 33.96 8.79
CA GLY A 180 11.74 34.34 10.04
C GLY A 180 10.45 33.58 10.35
N LEU A 181 10.28 32.34 9.86
CA LEU A 181 9.12 31.54 10.25
C LEU A 181 9.21 31.15 11.73
N VAL A 182 8.09 31.26 12.44
CA VAL A 182 7.97 30.99 13.87
C VAL A 182 6.95 29.87 14.11
N GLY A 183 7.43 28.75 14.64
CA GLY A 183 6.65 27.53 14.92
C GLY A 183 5.91 27.53 16.26
N ASN A 184 5.32 28.65 16.70
CA ASN A 184 4.66 28.77 18.02
C ASN A 184 3.14 28.58 18.02
N GLY A 185 2.52 28.47 16.85
CA GLY A 185 1.07 28.29 16.66
C GLY A 185 0.25 29.57 16.78
N SER A 186 0.89 30.73 16.92
CA SER A 186 0.24 32.03 17.12
C SER A 186 0.73 33.09 16.16
N THR A 187 1.99 33.03 15.74
CA THR A 187 2.56 33.93 14.72
C THR A 187 2.04 33.56 13.34
N ASP A 188 1.50 34.53 12.61
CA ASP A 188 1.14 34.33 11.20
C ASP A 188 2.40 34.30 10.32
N ASN A 189 2.65 33.15 9.71
CA ASN A 189 3.79 32.85 8.87
C ASN A 189 3.52 33.10 7.38
N TYR A 190 2.33 33.59 7.00
CA TYR A 190 1.94 33.75 5.60
C TYR A 190 2.96 34.54 4.77
N GLN A 191 3.32 35.75 5.20
CA GLN A 191 4.26 36.59 4.46
C GLN A 191 5.66 35.98 4.39
N ALA A 192 6.11 35.37 5.50
CA ALA A 192 7.40 34.69 5.57
C ALA A 192 7.49 33.51 4.58
N LEU A 193 6.40 32.75 4.42
CA LEU A 193 6.29 31.68 3.42
C LEU A 193 6.35 32.22 1.98
N ILE A 194 5.72 33.37 1.70
CA ILE A 194 5.79 33.98 0.37
C ILE A 194 7.21 34.47 0.07
N SER A 195 7.87 35.13 1.02
CA SER A 195 9.26 35.57 0.88
C SER A 195 10.20 34.38 0.63
N LEU A 196 10.00 33.29 1.36
CA LEU A 196 10.74 32.03 1.16
C LEU A 196 10.51 31.45 -0.24
N THR A 197 9.25 31.26 -0.67
CA THR A 197 8.93 30.71 -2.00
C THR A 197 9.54 31.54 -3.13
N ASN A 198 9.54 32.88 -3.01
CA ASN A 198 10.14 33.78 -4.01
C ASN A 198 11.67 33.79 -3.98
N PHE A 199 12.29 33.46 -2.85
CA PHE A 199 13.73 33.45 -2.68
C PHE A 199 14.36 32.15 -3.21
N VAL A 200 13.71 31.01 -2.95
CA VAL A 200 14.29 29.70 -3.21
C VAL A 200 14.19 29.34 -4.70
N SER A 201 15.34 29.27 -5.36
CA SER A 201 15.47 28.95 -6.78
C SER A 201 16.56 27.90 -7.06
N PRO A 202 16.40 27.05 -8.10
CA PRO A 202 17.44 26.10 -8.50
C PRO A 202 18.69 26.84 -8.92
N THR A 203 19.85 26.34 -8.51
CA THR A 203 21.14 26.91 -8.91
C THR A 203 22.09 25.78 -9.31
N ASN A 204 22.76 25.93 -10.46
CA ASN A 204 23.68 24.94 -11.03
C ASN A 204 23.08 23.52 -11.18
N GLY A 205 21.79 23.43 -11.53
CA GLY A 205 21.12 22.14 -11.73
C GLY A 205 20.79 21.38 -10.44
N VAL A 206 21.01 22.00 -9.27
CA VAL A 206 20.60 21.46 -7.97
C VAL A 206 19.25 22.08 -7.60
N THR A 207 18.28 21.23 -7.29
CA THR A 207 16.99 21.65 -6.72
C THR A 207 17.16 21.84 -5.21
N PRO A 208 17.03 23.06 -4.66
CA PRO A 208 17.15 23.33 -3.24
C PRO A 208 16.12 22.59 -2.40
N THR A 209 16.35 22.48 -1.09
CA THR A 209 15.41 21.89 -0.14
C THR A 209 15.01 22.92 0.91
N VAL A 210 13.71 23.10 1.12
CA VAL A 210 13.17 23.89 2.23
C VAL A 210 12.91 22.95 3.40
N TYR A 211 13.50 23.24 4.56
CA TYR A 211 13.40 22.40 5.76
C TYR A 211 12.55 23.08 6.85
N PHE A 212 11.53 22.37 7.33
CA PHE A 212 10.68 22.76 8.45
C PHE A 212 11.05 21.97 9.72
N PRO A 213 11.69 22.60 10.71
CA PRO A 213 11.85 22.02 12.03
C PRO A 213 10.51 21.78 12.73
N ALA A 214 10.52 20.95 13.77
CA ALA A 214 9.36 20.77 14.64
C ALA A 214 8.82 22.11 15.19
N GLY A 215 7.51 22.34 15.07
CA GLY A 215 6.89 23.61 15.45
C GLY A 215 5.60 23.87 14.68
N ASN A 216 4.68 24.63 15.26
CA ASN A 216 3.39 25.00 14.68
C ASN A 216 3.45 26.36 13.96
N TYR A 217 3.51 26.37 12.64
CA TYR A 217 3.54 27.52 11.76
C TYR A 217 2.11 27.91 11.34
N LEU A 218 1.46 28.80 12.10
CA LEU A 218 0.13 29.32 11.76
C LEU A 218 0.20 30.15 10.46
N VAL A 219 -0.80 30.04 9.57
CA VAL A 219 -0.94 30.83 8.33
C VAL A 219 -2.36 31.39 8.26
N SER A 220 -2.54 32.65 8.67
CA SER A 220 -3.85 33.18 9.08
C SER A 220 -4.58 34.03 8.03
N ASN A 221 -3.91 34.73 7.11
CA ASN A 221 -4.58 35.64 6.15
C ASN A 221 -3.62 36.01 5.00
N THR A 222 -3.95 36.26 3.73
CA THR A 222 -5.15 36.57 2.92
C THR A 222 -5.01 35.87 1.55
N ALA A 223 -6.08 35.71 0.77
CA ALA A 223 -6.03 35.07 -0.56
C ALA A 223 -4.88 35.58 -1.44
N LEU A 224 -4.02 34.67 -1.93
CA LEU A 224 -3.06 34.95 -3.00
C LEU A 224 -3.84 35.38 -4.24
N ASN A 225 -3.84 36.65 -4.66
CA ASN A 225 -4.42 37.05 -5.95
C ASN A 225 -5.88 36.55 -6.18
N GLY A 226 -6.72 36.52 -5.14
CA GLY A 226 -8.08 35.96 -5.26
C GLY A 226 -8.16 34.42 -5.34
N THR A 227 -7.05 33.72 -5.08
CA THR A 227 -6.98 32.24 -5.00
C THR A 227 -6.93 31.80 -3.54
N ASN A 228 -7.76 30.81 -3.15
CA ASN A 228 -7.81 30.30 -1.77
C ASN A 228 -6.67 29.30 -1.47
N ARG A 229 -5.41 29.65 -1.76
CA ARG A 229 -4.22 28.82 -1.47
C ARG A 229 -3.64 29.23 -0.12
N ALA A 230 -3.32 28.27 0.74
CA ALA A 230 -2.62 28.51 2.02
C ALA A 230 -1.10 28.65 1.80
N TRP A 231 -0.56 27.84 0.90
CA TRP A 231 0.83 27.89 0.45
C TRP A 231 0.93 27.25 -0.93
N TRP A 232 1.91 27.67 -1.73
CA TRP A 232 2.21 27.12 -3.04
C TRP A 232 3.66 26.65 -3.08
N VAL A 233 3.84 25.38 -3.44
CA VAL A 233 5.12 24.75 -3.70
C VAL A 233 5.29 24.59 -5.21
N SER A 234 6.27 25.30 -5.76
CA SER A 234 6.67 25.23 -7.16
C SER A 234 7.68 24.11 -7.42
N ASN A 235 7.96 23.82 -8.68
CA ASN A 235 9.04 22.90 -9.11
C ASN A 235 10.46 23.42 -8.83
N THR A 236 10.61 24.53 -8.11
CA THR A 236 11.89 25.17 -7.84
C THR A 236 12.58 24.64 -6.58
N PHE A 237 11.88 23.90 -5.72
CA PHE A 237 12.45 23.35 -4.49
C PHE A 237 11.74 22.08 -3.99
N ASN A 238 12.49 21.27 -3.26
CA ASN A 238 11.99 20.19 -2.43
C ASN A 238 11.53 20.75 -1.07
N VAL A 239 10.61 20.06 -0.41
CA VAL A 239 10.19 20.39 0.96
C VAL A 239 10.54 19.20 1.85
N MET A 240 11.07 19.45 3.04
CA MET A 240 11.36 18.43 4.06
C MET A 240 10.85 18.95 5.42
N ALA A 241 10.30 18.09 6.26
CA ALA A 241 9.77 18.50 7.56
C ALA A 241 9.95 17.42 8.64
N ASP A 242 10.07 17.82 9.89
CA ASP A 242 10.21 16.89 11.02
C ASP A 242 8.90 16.18 11.44
N TRP A 243 9.07 15.02 12.10
CA TRP A 243 8.47 14.65 13.41
C TRP A 243 7.35 15.55 14.03
N GLY A 244 7.56 16.87 14.10
CA GLY A 244 6.68 17.79 14.82
C GLY A 244 6.31 19.05 14.05
N ALA A 245 6.70 19.16 12.79
CA ALA A 245 6.48 20.34 11.97
C ALA A 245 5.02 20.48 11.59
N ARG A 246 4.53 21.73 11.57
CA ARG A 246 3.10 21.99 11.63
C ARG A 246 2.65 23.33 10.99
N LEU A 247 2.48 23.49 9.66
CA LEU A 247 1.64 24.51 8.93
C LEU A 247 0.08 24.67 9.19
N SER A 248 -0.38 25.32 10.27
CA SER A 248 -1.81 25.34 10.66
C SER A 248 -2.58 26.48 9.98
N VAL A 249 -3.85 26.26 9.62
CA VAL A 249 -4.70 27.26 8.95
C VAL A 249 -5.97 27.52 9.78
N PRO A 250 -6.19 28.74 10.30
CA PRO A 250 -7.34 29.06 11.13
C PRO A 250 -8.58 29.34 10.26
N VAL A 251 -9.55 28.42 10.33
CA VAL A 251 -11.02 28.58 10.13
C VAL A 251 -11.62 29.11 8.80
N SER A 252 -12.79 28.52 8.48
CA SER A 252 -13.78 28.81 7.43
C SER A 252 -13.29 29.47 6.14
N GLY A 253 -12.61 28.69 5.30
CA GLY A 253 -12.24 29.09 3.95
C GLY A 253 -11.58 27.92 3.24
N THR A 254 -11.75 27.86 1.93
CA THR A 254 -11.33 26.79 0.99
C THR A 254 -9.81 26.67 0.84
N ARG A 255 -9.04 26.64 1.95
CA ARG A 255 -7.59 26.80 1.96
C ARG A 255 -6.86 25.46 1.93
N TYR A 256 -5.86 25.35 1.06
CA TYR A 256 -5.10 24.13 0.82
C TYR A 256 -3.64 24.42 0.49
N ILE A 257 -2.77 23.42 0.67
CA ILE A 257 -1.40 23.43 0.15
C ILE A 257 -1.48 23.01 -1.32
N GLU A 258 -1.13 23.92 -2.22
CA GLU A 258 -0.99 23.58 -3.63
C GLU A 258 0.45 23.20 -3.93
N VAL A 259 0.62 22.09 -4.63
CA VAL A 259 1.88 21.71 -5.26
C VAL A 259 1.62 21.71 -6.75
N SER A 260 2.24 22.63 -7.50
CA SER A 260 2.03 22.72 -8.95
C SER A 260 3.30 23.12 -9.66
N GLY A 261 3.49 22.62 -10.89
CA GLY A 261 4.67 22.87 -11.70
C GLY A 261 4.33 22.90 -13.19
N THR A 262 5.15 23.58 -13.99
CA THR A 262 4.95 23.67 -15.45
C THR A 262 5.83 22.71 -16.25
N SER A 263 6.87 22.09 -15.69
CA SER A 263 7.63 21.00 -16.33
C SER A 263 8.67 20.37 -15.39
N ALA A 264 8.84 19.04 -15.52
CA ALA A 264 9.97 18.17 -15.16
C ALA A 264 10.85 18.54 -13.94
N GLY A 265 10.82 17.70 -12.90
CA GLY A 265 11.93 17.63 -11.95
C GLY A 265 11.52 17.37 -10.50
N ALA A 266 11.17 16.11 -10.19
CA ALA A 266 11.43 15.44 -8.92
C ALA A 266 11.33 16.32 -7.67
N ILE A 267 10.10 16.51 -7.18
CA ILE A 267 9.90 16.76 -5.77
C ILE A 267 10.35 15.47 -5.05
N ARG A 268 11.58 15.47 -4.52
CA ARG A 268 12.17 14.38 -3.75
C ARG A 268 12.17 14.74 -2.27
N GLY A 269 11.52 13.89 -1.48
CA GLY A 269 11.65 13.92 -0.02
C GLY A 269 10.65 14.81 0.70
N VAL A 270 9.42 14.96 0.17
CA VAL A 270 8.38 15.62 0.98
C VAL A 270 7.86 14.71 2.06
N VAL A 271 8.51 14.80 3.22
CA VAL A 271 7.89 14.49 4.50
C VAL A 271 6.87 15.57 4.79
N TYR A 272 5.63 15.37 4.36
CA TYR A 272 4.52 16.20 4.83
C TYR A 272 4.08 15.68 6.20
N ARG A 273 4.84 16.00 7.24
CA ARG A 273 4.14 16.24 8.49
C ARG A 273 3.44 17.58 8.40
N PHE A 274 2.20 17.52 7.98
CA PHE A 274 1.22 18.52 8.35
C PHE A 274 1.22 18.77 9.86
N PRO A 275 0.83 19.96 10.28
CA PRO A 275 -0.16 20.02 11.32
C PRO A 275 -1.49 19.65 10.71
N LEU A 276 -2.35 19.13 11.53
CA LEU A 276 -3.49 19.97 11.88
C LEU A 276 -3.79 21.18 10.97
N VAL A 277 -4.47 20.91 9.86
CA VAL A 277 -5.55 21.80 9.44
C VAL A 277 -6.68 21.49 10.42
N ASP A 278 -6.71 22.16 11.57
CA ASP A 278 -7.83 22.01 12.50
C ASP A 278 -9.00 22.83 11.97
N GLY A 279 -9.78 22.26 11.04
CA GLY A 279 -11.07 22.81 10.68
C GLY A 279 -11.99 22.72 11.90
N VAL A 280 -12.24 23.85 12.57
CA VAL A 280 -13.26 23.93 13.61
C VAL A 280 -14.65 23.88 12.95
N ASN A 281 -15.50 22.95 13.40
CA ASN A 281 -16.98 22.95 13.33
C ASN A 281 -17.64 23.47 12.04
N SER A 282 -17.01 23.30 10.87
CA SER A 282 -17.71 23.54 9.62
C SER A 282 -18.53 22.30 9.29
N THR A 283 -19.84 22.45 9.19
CA THR A 283 -20.70 21.41 8.59
C THR A 283 -20.74 21.53 7.07
N SER A 284 -20.16 22.59 6.49
CA SER A 284 -20.14 22.81 5.04
C SER A 284 -18.91 22.17 4.39
N ARG A 285 -19.17 21.09 3.64
CA ARG A 285 -18.22 20.43 2.75
C ARG A 285 -17.80 21.36 1.61
N ASN A 286 -16.53 21.29 1.20
CA ASN A 286 -16.01 21.94 0.00
C ASN A 286 -15.20 20.97 -0.89
N ASN A 287 -14.96 21.36 -2.14
CA ASN A 287 -14.31 20.52 -3.16
C ASN A 287 -12.77 20.61 -3.16
N ARG A 288 -12.13 21.05 -2.08
CA ARG A 288 -10.68 21.28 -2.05
C ARG A 288 -9.99 20.39 -1.03
N ALA A 289 -8.94 19.70 -1.45
CA ALA A 289 -8.14 18.86 -0.58
C ALA A 289 -7.25 19.67 0.37
N GLY A 290 -6.80 19.09 1.48
CA GLY A 290 -5.77 19.70 2.32
C GLY A 290 -4.42 19.85 1.59
N ILE A 291 -4.03 18.86 0.78
CA ILE A 291 -2.94 18.93 -0.20
C ILE A 291 -3.52 18.68 -1.58
N MET A 292 -3.15 19.51 -2.56
CA MET A 292 -3.53 19.31 -3.95
C MET A 292 -2.29 19.38 -4.84
N LEU A 293 -1.96 18.27 -5.50
CA LEU A 293 -0.97 18.22 -6.58
C LEU A 293 -1.71 18.51 -7.89
N ILE A 294 -1.23 19.49 -8.66
CA ILE A 294 -1.86 19.90 -9.92
C ILE A 294 -0.81 19.98 -11.02
N GLY A 295 -0.97 19.19 -12.08
CA GLY A 295 -0.06 19.28 -13.24
C GLY A 295 1.37 18.82 -12.94
N VAL A 296 1.56 18.01 -11.89
CA VAL A 296 2.90 17.64 -11.43
C VAL A 296 3.36 16.39 -12.15
N ASN A 297 4.61 16.39 -12.61
CA ASN A 297 5.23 15.23 -13.26
C ASN A 297 6.44 14.74 -12.47
N ASP A 298 6.66 13.42 -12.46
CA ASP A 298 7.84 12.75 -11.88
C ASP A 298 8.06 13.10 -10.41
N PHE A 299 7.09 12.77 -9.55
CA PHE A 299 7.09 13.21 -8.14
C PHE A 299 7.05 12.07 -7.13
N ILE A 300 7.58 12.34 -5.94
CA ILE A 300 7.45 11.46 -4.77
C ILE A 300 6.93 12.28 -3.58
N VAL A 301 5.82 11.84 -2.99
CA VAL A 301 5.30 12.38 -1.73
C VAL A 301 5.36 11.30 -0.67
N ASP A 302 5.99 11.57 0.47
CA ASP A 302 6.17 10.57 1.53
C ASP A 302 5.50 11.00 2.84
N THR A 303 4.63 10.13 3.33
CA THR A 303 3.95 10.27 4.61
C THR A 303 3.18 11.59 4.76
N PRO A 304 2.36 12.02 3.77
CA PRO A 304 1.51 13.20 3.92
C PRO A 304 0.37 12.95 4.92
N ARG A 305 0.14 13.88 5.85
CA ARG A 305 -0.80 13.70 6.97
C ARG A 305 -1.92 14.73 7.10
N VAL A 306 -3.02 14.57 6.38
CA VAL A 306 -4.14 15.51 6.45
C VAL A 306 -5.05 15.17 7.63
N TYR A 307 -5.40 16.15 8.46
CA TYR A 307 -6.40 15.99 9.53
C TYR A 307 -7.51 17.04 9.36
N ARG A 308 -8.75 16.70 9.68
CA ARG A 308 -9.86 17.64 10.00
C ARG A 308 -10.07 18.77 8.99
N THR A 309 -10.06 18.47 7.69
CA THR A 309 -10.29 19.45 6.62
C THR A 309 -11.76 19.56 6.22
N ASN A 310 -12.20 20.77 5.85
CA ASN A 310 -13.55 21.00 5.30
C ASN A 310 -13.76 20.42 3.89
N GLY A 311 -12.72 19.88 3.27
CA GLY A 311 -12.79 19.23 1.97
C GLY A 311 -12.03 17.91 2.00
N GLY A 312 -11.23 17.64 0.99
CA GLY A 312 -10.54 16.35 0.86
C GLY A 312 -9.27 16.23 1.70
N GLY A 313 -8.68 15.04 1.72
CA GLY A 313 -7.36 14.76 2.27
C GLY A 313 -6.27 15.25 1.31
N MET A 314 -5.73 14.35 0.50
CA MET A 314 -4.70 14.64 -0.49
C MET A 314 -5.19 14.26 -1.88
N PHE A 315 -5.22 15.21 -2.81
CA PHE A 315 -5.64 14.99 -4.19
C PHE A 315 -4.45 15.11 -5.16
N VAL A 316 -4.42 14.22 -6.14
CA VAL A 316 -3.52 14.25 -7.29
C VAL A 316 -4.37 14.54 -8.53
N ASN A 317 -4.17 15.71 -9.14
CA ASN A 317 -5.01 16.23 -10.22
C ASN A 317 -4.18 16.48 -11.47
N ASN A 318 -4.57 15.91 -12.61
CA ASN A 318 -3.90 16.06 -13.90
C ASN A 318 -2.36 15.92 -13.82
N SER A 319 -1.91 14.93 -13.07
CA SER A 319 -0.48 14.72 -12.76
C SER A 319 0.00 13.40 -13.33
N VAL A 320 1.27 13.29 -13.72
CA VAL A 320 1.82 12.12 -14.40
C VAL A 320 3.03 11.57 -13.66
N SER A 321 3.23 10.25 -13.64
CA SER A 321 4.47 9.62 -13.12
C SER A 321 4.71 10.00 -11.65
N GLY A 322 3.88 9.46 -10.75
CA GLY A 322 3.88 9.87 -9.34
C GLY A 322 3.87 8.69 -8.37
N THR A 323 4.63 8.78 -7.29
CA THR A 323 4.54 7.83 -6.17
C THR A 323 4.19 8.55 -4.87
N ILE A 324 3.14 8.09 -4.19
CA ILE A 324 2.72 8.60 -2.89
C ILE A 324 2.82 7.48 -1.88
N LEU A 325 3.67 7.65 -0.87
CA LEU A 325 3.86 6.68 0.20
C LEU A 325 3.13 7.14 1.46
N ASN A 326 2.47 6.22 2.15
CA ASN A 326 1.97 6.41 3.51
C ASN A 326 1.04 7.64 3.68
N CYS A 327 0.23 7.95 2.66
CA CYS A 327 -0.81 8.97 2.79
C CYS A 327 -1.67 8.68 4.02
N TYR A 328 -1.93 9.68 4.83
CA TYR A 328 -2.77 9.58 6.02
C TYR A 328 -3.77 10.73 6.00
N ALA A 329 -5.04 10.43 5.78
CA ALA A 329 -6.15 11.38 5.86
C ALA A 329 -7.08 10.98 7.00
N ASN A 330 -7.42 11.90 7.90
CA ASN A 330 -8.31 11.60 9.03
C ASN A 330 -9.29 12.74 9.34
N GLY A 331 -10.59 12.45 9.36
CA GLY A 331 -11.62 13.41 9.73
C GLY A 331 -11.87 14.49 8.68
N THR A 332 -11.64 14.18 7.40
CA THR A 332 -11.93 15.08 6.27
C THR A 332 -13.45 15.16 6.06
N LEU A 333 -14.00 16.25 5.53
CA LEU A 333 -15.44 16.33 5.18
C LEU A 333 -15.75 15.84 3.74
N ALA A 334 -14.72 15.65 2.92
CA ALA A 334 -14.81 14.99 1.62
C ALA A 334 -13.84 13.79 1.58
N ASP A 335 -13.39 13.44 0.38
CA ASP A 335 -12.61 12.25 0.12
C ASP A 335 -11.25 12.24 0.85
N GLY A 336 -10.69 11.08 1.14
CA GLY A 336 -9.37 10.95 1.78
C GLY A 336 -8.20 11.14 0.81
N CYS A 337 -7.64 10.05 0.29
CA CYS A 337 -6.51 10.06 -0.65
C CYS A 337 -7.05 9.81 -2.08
N SER A 338 -6.96 10.80 -2.97
CA SER A 338 -7.66 10.75 -4.26
C SER A 338 -6.76 11.05 -5.46
N THR A 339 -7.05 10.38 -6.57
CA THR A 339 -6.51 10.72 -7.89
C THR A 339 -7.65 11.16 -8.80
N ILE A 340 -7.51 12.33 -9.40
CA ILE A 340 -8.55 12.96 -10.22
C ILE A 340 -8.00 13.45 -11.56
N ASN A 341 -8.90 13.54 -12.55
CA ASN A 341 -8.76 14.18 -13.87
C ASN A 341 -7.43 14.00 -14.59
N GLY A 342 -7.37 13.23 -15.68
CA GLY A 342 -6.21 13.17 -16.58
C GLY A 342 -4.91 12.68 -15.97
N SER A 343 -4.95 12.20 -14.71
CA SER A 343 -3.78 11.72 -14.01
C SER A 343 -3.35 10.35 -14.53
N GLN A 344 -2.04 10.14 -14.67
CA GLN A 344 -1.48 8.97 -15.35
C GLN A 344 -0.29 8.41 -14.59
N ASP A 345 -0.18 7.08 -14.52
CA ASP A 345 0.97 6.39 -13.91
C ASP A 345 1.21 6.83 -12.45
N ILE A 346 0.14 6.83 -11.65
CA ILE A 346 0.18 7.20 -10.23
C ILE A 346 0.12 5.94 -9.36
N THR A 347 1.06 5.81 -8.44
CA THR A 347 1.13 4.72 -7.47
C THR A 347 0.97 5.24 -6.05
N TRP A 348 -0.04 4.75 -5.34
CA TRP A 348 -0.23 4.93 -3.91
C TRP A 348 0.26 3.68 -3.17
N ILE A 349 1.16 3.84 -2.19
CA ILE A 349 1.68 2.76 -1.37
C ILE A 349 1.25 3.01 0.07
N ASN A 350 0.52 2.04 0.65
CA ASN A 350 -0.02 2.11 2.02
C ASN A 350 -0.81 3.41 2.31
N PRO A 351 -1.73 3.87 1.43
CA PRO A 351 -2.60 4.99 1.77
C PRO A 351 -3.58 4.60 2.88
N ARG A 352 -3.83 5.53 3.80
CA ARG A 352 -4.70 5.36 4.96
C ARG A 352 -5.70 6.49 5.07
N ALA A 353 -6.98 6.15 5.10
CA ALA A 353 -8.07 7.11 5.24
C ALA A 353 -9.00 6.71 6.39
N TYR A 354 -9.26 7.64 7.31
CA TYR A 354 -10.07 7.40 8.49
C TYR A 354 -11.15 8.48 8.60
N LEU A 355 -12.38 8.08 8.94
CA LEU A 355 -13.46 9.02 9.27
C LEU A 355 -13.67 10.10 8.19
N THR A 356 -13.58 9.72 6.91
CA THR A 356 -13.75 10.65 5.80
C THR A 356 -15.23 10.96 5.60
N GLY A 357 -15.53 12.20 5.22
CA GLY A 357 -16.88 12.69 5.01
C GLY A 357 -17.46 12.31 3.64
N ASP A 358 -16.67 11.71 2.76
CA ASP A 358 -17.11 11.01 1.55
C ASP A 358 -16.26 9.73 1.38
N ASP A 359 -15.68 9.49 0.20
CA ASP A 359 -14.92 8.29 -0.10
C ASP A 359 -13.54 8.26 0.59
N GLY A 360 -13.07 7.12 1.06
CA GLY A 360 -11.74 7.02 1.69
C GLY A 360 -10.61 7.19 0.67
N ILE A 361 -10.65 6.38 -0.39
CA ILE A 361 -9.75 6.45 -1.53
C ILE A 361 -10.58 6.55 -2.80
N SER A 362 -10.32 7.54 -3.65
CA SER A 362 -11.10 7.73 -4.88
C SER A 362 -10.22 7.96 -6.11
N ILE A 363 -10.61 7.36 -7.23
CA ILE A 363 -10.00 7.54 -8.54
C ILE A 363 -11.11 8.03 -9.46
N VAL A 364 -11.14 9.34 -9.76
CA VAL A 364 -12.29 9.98 -10.43
C VAL A 364 -11.87 10.79 -11.66
N GLY A 365 -12.31 10.37 -12.84
CA GLY A 365 -12.11 11.09 -14.10
C GLY A 365 -13.40 11.73 -14.57
N TYR A 366 -13.52 13.05 -14.44
CA TYR A 366 -14.71 13.79 -14.83
C TYR A 366 -14.67 14.15 -16.32
N ALA A 367 -15.62 13.63 -17.11
CA ALA A 367 -15.68 13.83 -18.56
C ALA A 367 -15.98 15.28 -18.97
N GLY A 368 -16.71 16.02 -18.14
CA GLY A 368 -17.08 17.42 -18.40
C GLY A 368 -15.97 18.46 -18.13
N THR A 369 -14.80 18.05 -17.64
CA THR A 369 -13.75 19.00 -17.20
C THR A 369 -12.74 19.38 -18.28
N GLY A 370 -12.79 18.73 -19.45
CA GLY A 370 -11.79 18.91 -20.53
C GLY A 370 -10.47 18.17 -20.30
N PHE A 371 -10.27 17.56 -19.13
CA PHE A 371 -9.14 16.67 -18.88
C PHE A 371 -9.39 15.27 -19.48
N PRO A 372 -8.33 14.55 -19.90
CA PRO A 372 -8.47 13.18 -20.35
C PRO A 372 -8.87 12.23 -19.20
N ILE A 373 -9.23 11.01 -19.55
CA ILE A 373 -9.48 9.93 -18.58
C ILE A 373 -8.21 9.60 -17.77
N ASN A 374 -8.36 9.22 -16.49
CA ASN A 374 -7.25 8.73 -15.67
C ASN A 374 -6.73 7.40 -16.22
N ARG A 375 -5.41 7.16 -16.15
CA ARG A 375 -4.81 5.91 -16.66
C ARG A 375 -3.76 5.34 -15.71
N ASN A 376 -3.68 4.01 -15.62
CA ASN A 376 -2.59 3.31 -14.95
C ASN A 376 -2.40 3.72 -13.48
N ILE A 377 -3.47 3.63 -12.69
CA ILE A 377 -3.45 4.01 -11.27
C ILE A 377 -3.34 2.77 -10.42
N SER A 378 -2.36 2.73 -9.51
CA SER A 378 -2.12 1.59 -8.62
C SER A 378 -2.26 1.98 -7.16
N ILE A 379 -2.95 1.15 -6.37
CA ILE A 379 -3.04 1.25 -4.92
C ILE A 379 -2.49 -0.05 -4.32
N ILE A 380 -1.43 0.04 -3.54
CA ILE A 380 -0.74 -1.11 -2.94
C ILE A 380 -0.93 -1.05 -1.42
N GLY A 381 -1.80 -1.91 -0.88
CA GLY A 381 -1.99 -2.09 0.56
C GLY A 381 -2.73 -0.94 1.26
N GLY A 382 -3.85 -0.48 0.69
CA GLY A 382 -4.65 0.58 1.29
C GLY A 382 -5.41 0.13 2.54
N LEU A 383 -5.60 1.03 3.51
CA LEU A 383 -6.47 0.82 4.66
C LEU A 383 -7.46 1.97 4.79
N VAL A 384 -8.74 1.66 4.73
CA VAL A 384 -9.80 2.66 4.92
C VAL A 384 -10.70 2.24 6.06
N SER A 385 -10.98 3.16 6.99
CA SER A 385 -11.87 2.88 8.11
C SER A 385 -12.90 3.99 8.36
N TYR A 386 -14.16 3.58 8.42
CA TYR A 386 -15.34 4.40 8.69
C TYR A 386 -15.50 5.64 7.78
N PRO A 387 -15.37 5.51 6.45
CA PRO A 387 -15.78 6.58 5.55
C PRO A 387 -17.29 6.76 5.63
N SER A 388 -17.81 7.95 5.35
CA SER A 388 -19.25 8.19 5.30
C SER A 388 -19.87 7.58 4.03
N ALA A 389 -19.14 7.61 2.91
CA ALA A 389 -19.52 7.05 1.62
C ALA A 389 -18.82 5.71 1.38
N SER A 390 -17.84 5.61 0.49
CA SER A 390 -17.21 4.33 0.10
C SER A 390 -15.79 4.24 0.66
N CYS A 391 -15.27 3.03 0.82
CA CYS A 391 -13.86 2.86 1.08
C CYS A 391 -13.02 3.14 -0.18
N VAL A 392 -13.40 2.53 -1.29
CA VAL A 392 -12.74 2.72 -2.59
C VAL A 392 -13.77 3.05 -3.65
N THR A 393 -13.53 4.13 -4.40
CA THR A 393 -14.30 4.50 -5.58
C THR A 393 -13.41 4.56 -6.81
N VAL A 394 -13.79 3.87 -7.88
CA VAL A 394 -13.20 3.99 -9.20
C VAL A 394 -14.28 4.44 -10.19
N ALA A 395 -14.17 5.66 -10.69
CA ALA A 395 -15.13 6.26 -11.61
C ALA A 395 -14.45 7.10 -12.69
N GLY A 396 -14.30 6.55 -13.89
CA GLY A 396 -13.65 7.20 -15.02
C GLY A 396 -12.14 6.99 -15.05
N ALA A 397 -11.73 5.73 -15.13
CA ALA A 397 -10.32 5.36 -15.24
C ALA A 397 -10.09 4.11 -16.10
N VAL A 398 -8.90 4.04 -16.71
CA VAL A 398 -8.42 2.87 -17.45
C VAL A 398 -7.20 2.28 -16.76
N GLY A 399 -7.13 0.95 -16.64
CA GLY A 399 -5.94 0.28 -16.12
C GLY A 399 -5.71 0.55 -14.64
N VAL A 400 -6.73 0.38 -13.80
CA VAL A 400 -6.60 0.56 -12.35
C VAL A 400 -6.26 -0.76 -11.67
N LYS A 401 -5.34 -0.74 -10.72
CA LYS A 401 -5.02 -1.89 -9.86
C LYS A 401 -5.14 -1.49 -8.40
N PHE A 402 -5.80 -2.28 -7.57
CA PHE A 402 -5.85 -1.99 -6.13
C PHE A 402 -5.87 -3.23 -5.24
N ASP A 403 -5.28 -3.08 -4.07
CA ASP A 403 -5.38 -3.98 -2.92
C ASP A 403 -5.72 -3.14 -1.68
N VAL A 404 -6.91 -3.36 -1.08
CA VAL A 404 -7.42 -2.52 0.01
C VAL A 404 -8.15 -3.33 1.08
N MET A 405 -7.89 -3.02 2.35
CA MET A 405 -8.74 -3.39 3.48
C MET A 405 -9.70 -2.25 3.82
N CYS A 406 -10.98 -2.58 3.87
CA CYS A 406 -12.10 -1.69 4.07
C CYS A 406 -12.80 -2.07 5.39
N ASP A 407 -12.77 -1.20 6.39
CA ASP A 407 -13.56 -1.35 7.63
C ASP A 407 -14.65 -0.28 7.67
N GLY A 408 -15.91 -0.67 7.54
CA GLY A 408 -17.03 0.25 7.52
C GLY A 408 -17.27 0.90 6.17
N GLY A 409 -18.12 1.93 6.19
CA GLY A 409 -18.55 2.64 5.00
C GLY A 409 -19.81 2.07 4.35
N ASN A 410 -20.40 2.92 3.52
CA ASN A 410 -21.47 2.73 2.54
C ASN A 410 -22.83 3.36 2.88
N SER A 411 -22.91 4.69 2.85
CA SER A 411 -24.18 5.38 2.57
C SER A 411 -24.50 5.51 1.06
N SER A 412 -23.50 5.36 0.18
CA SER A 412 -23.55 5.79 -1.24
C SER A 412 -23.61 4.67 -2.30
N GLY A 413 -23.81 3.41 -1.91
CA GLY A 413 -24.10 2.28 -2.82
C GLY A 413 -23.02 1.20 -2.97
N GLY A 414 -21.85 1.29 -2.33
CA GLY A 414 -20.81 0.24 -2.24
C GLY A 414 -19.72 0.59 -1.21
N ALA A 415 -19.17 -0.38 -0.45
CA ALA A 415 -17.93 -0.13 0.30
C ALA A 415 -16.74 -0.10 -0.68
N VAL A 416 -16.74 -0.96 -1.69
CA VAL A 416 -15.93 -0.83 -2.89
C VAL A 416 -16.87 -0.62 -4.07
N ARG A 417 -16.68 0.46 -4.84
CA ARG A 417 -17.50 0.78 -6.01
C ARG A 417 -16.64 1.04 -7.24
N ILE A 418 -16.93 0.33 -8.32
CA ILE A 418 -16.37 0.57 -9.65
C ILE A 418 -17.57 0.92 -10.54
N LEU A 419 -17.72 2.19 -10.89
CA LEU A 419 -18.88 2.60 -11.68
C LEU A 419 -18.62 3.82 -12.55
N SER A 420 -19.39 3.96 -13.62
CA SER A 420 -19.57 5.26 -14.28
C SER A 420 -20.67 6.04 -13.57
N ASP A 421 -20.40 7.26 -13.14
CA ASP A 421 -21.36 8.10 -12.44
C ASP A 421 -21.94 9.16 -13.38
N ALA A 422 -23.20 8.99 -13.76
CA ALA A 422 -23.90 9.93 -14.62
C ALA A 422 -24.17 11.28 -13.92
N PHE A 423 -24.38 11.28 -12.60
CA PHE A 423 -24.63 12.50 -11.83
C PHE A 423 -23.40 13.40 -11.82
N TYR A 424 -22.22 12.80 -11.69
CA TYR A 424 -20.95 13.51 -11.73
C TYR A 424 -20.32 13.58 -13.14
N ASN A 425 -21.00 13.05 -14.16
CA ASN A 425 -20.51 12.97 -15.54
C ASN A 425 -19.06 12.43 -15.60
N THR A 426 -18.83 11.23 -15.08
CA THR A 426 -17.53 10.57 -15.17
C THR A 426 -17.40 9.78 -16.46
N PHE A 427 -16.16 9.53 -16.89
CA PHE A 427 -15.93 8.55 -17.95
C PHE A 427 -16.34 7.13 -17.51
N GLY A 428 -16.45 6.21 -18.48
CA GLY A 428 -16.52 4.77 -18.22
C GLY A 428 -15.19 4.21 -17.70
N ASN A 429 -15.24 3.01 -17.13
CA ASN A 429 -14.07 2.32 -16.61
C ASN A 429 -13.68 1.14 -17.51
N ASN A 430 -12.38 0.90 -17.68
CA ASN A 430 -11.88 -0.24 -18.46
C ASN A 430 -10.63 -0.83 -17.82
N GLY A 431 -10.55 -2.15 -17.68
CA GLY A 431 -9.31 -2.79 -17.22
C GLY A 431 -9.02 -2.55 -15.74
N VAL A 432 -10.02 -2.64 -14.86
CA VAL A 432 -9.83 -2.52 -13.41
C VAL A 432 -9.57 -3.90 -12.82
N VAL A 433 -8.53 -4.04 -12.00
CA VAL A 433 -8.21 -5.27 -11.26
C VAL A 433 -8.10 -4.95 -9.77
N GLY A 434 -9.04 -5.45 -8.97
CA GLY A 434 -9.13 -5.14 -7.56
C GLY A 434 -9.15 -6.36 -6.66
N ASN A 435 -8.45 -6.27 -5.53
CA ASN A 435 -8.62 -7.15 -4.37
C ASN A 435 -9.10 -6.30 -3.19
N ALA A 436 -10.14 -6.75 -2.50
CA ALA A 436 -10.63 -6.08 -1.32
C ALA A 436 -11.02 -7.05 -0.21
N VAL A 437 -10.68 -6.69 1.02
CA VAL A 437 -11.25 -7.28 2.23
C VAL A 437 -12.19 -6.25 2.85
N VAL A 438 -13.47 -6.56 2.94
CA VAL A 438 -14.50 -5.65 3.42
C VAL A 438 -15.07 -6.18 4.73
N VAL A 439 -14.98 -5.38 5.78
CA VAL A 439 -15.62 -5.66 7.07
C VAL A 439 -16.58 -4.54 7.45
N ASN A 440 -17.65 -4.87 8.18
CA ASN A 440 -18.61 -3.91 8.74
C ASN A 440 -19.26 -2.93 7.73
N SER A 441 -19.43 -3.31 6.45
CA SER A 441 -20.10 -2.44 5.48
C SER A 441 -21.58 -2.21 5.85
N LYS A 442 -22.08 -0.99 5.62
CA LYS A 442 -23.45 -0.61 6.06
C LYS A 442 -24.56 -1.05 5.11
N ASN A 443 -24.30 -1.12 3.80
CA ASN A 443 -25.33 -1.36 2.78
C ASN A 443 -24.90 -2.47 1.79
N VAL A 444 -24.04 -2.14 0.84
CA VAL A 444 -23.43 -3.04 -0.15
C VAL A 444 -21.94 -3.28 0.15
N GLY A 445 -21.46 -4.52 0.07
CA GLY A 445 -20.02 -4.81 0.17
C GLY A 445 -19.25 -4.28 -1.05
N CYS A 446 -19.37 -4.96 -2.18
CA CYS A 446 -18.72 -4.59 -3.43
C CYS A 446 -19.74 -4.34 -4.56
N ARG A 447 -19.47 -3.35 -5.42
CA ARG A 447 -20.36 -2.98 -6.53
C ARG A 447 -19.60 -2.69 -7.81
N ILE A 448 -20.06 -3.28 -8.92
CA ILE A 448 -19.68 -2.93 -10.29
C ILE A 448 -20.95 -2.50 -11.03
N ALA A 449 -21.01 -1.28 -11.59
CA ALA A 449 -22.21 -0.76 -12.25
C ALA A 449 -21.91 0.28 -13.35
N GLY A 450 -22.82 0.47 -14.30
CA GLY A 450 -22.68 1.45 -15.39
C GLY A 450 -21.71 1.01 -16.48
N ASP A 451 -21.12 1.99 -17.17
CA ASP A 451 -20.11 1.82 -18.21
C ASP A 451 -18.81 1.28 -17.62
N VAL A 452 -18.73 -0.03 -17.42
CA VAL A 452 -17.57 -0.73 -16.88
C VAL A 452 -17.28 -1.95 -17.73
N SER A 453 -16.05 -2.06 -18.22
CA SER A 453 -15.62 -3.17 -19.06
C SER A 453 -14.30 -3.79 -18.59
N ASN A 454 -14.08 -5.07 -18.94
CA ASN A 454 -12.83 -5.79 -18.74
C ASN A 454 -12.31 -5.69 -17.30
N THR A 455 -13.19 -5.90 -16.32
CA THR A 455 -12.90 -5.63 -14.90
C THR A 455 -12.92 -6.93 -14.11
N SER A 456 -11.90 -7.12 -13.26
CA SER A 456 -11.80 -8.24 -12.33
C SER A 456 -11.81 -7.72 -10.89
N LEU A 457 -12.72 -8.23 -10.06
CA LEU A 457 -12.79 -7.83 -8.66
C LEU A 457 -12.96 -9.06 -7.76
N TYR A 458 -11.97 -9.27 -6.90
CA TYR A 458 -12.03 -10.24 -5.81
C TYR A 458 -12.38 -9.51 -4.51
N CYS A 459 -13.49 -9.90 -3.89
CA CYS A 459 -13.96 -9.29 -2.63
C CYS A 459 -14.24 -10.35 -1.57
N ASP A 460 -13.50 -10.28 -0.46
CA ASP A 460 -13.78 -11.08 0.73
C ASP A 460 -14.53 -10.22 1.75
N ILE A 461 -15.79 -10.55 2.03
CA ILE A 461 -16.74 -9.73 2.78
C ILE A 461 -17.12 -10.44 4.08
N ASN A 462 -16.74 -9.83 5.21
CA ASN A 462 -16.95 -10.35 6.55
C ASN A 462 -17.55 -9.33 7.51
N GLY A 463 -18.82 -9.52 7.88
CA GLY A 463 -19.52 -8.66 8.84
C GLY A 463 -20.99 -8.50 8.46
N THR A 464 -21.79 -7.96 9.39
CA THR A 464 -23.24 -7.71 9.22
C THR A 464 -23.49 -6.61 8.19
N ALA A 465 -23.36 -6.93 6.90
CA ALA A 465 -23.87 -6.09 5.85
C ALA A 465 -25.40 -6.09 5.95
N VAL A 466 -26.03 -4.94 6.14
CA VAL A 466 -27.51 -4.86 6.28
C VAL A 466 -28.21 -5.00 4.91
N GLY A 467 -27.45 -4.95 3.80
CA GLY A 467 -27.95 -5.08 2.42
C GLY A 467 -27.27 -6.19 1.61
N ARG A 468 -26.78 -5.86 0.41
CA ARG A 468 -26.24 -6.85 -0.56
C ARG A 468 -24.72 -7.08 -0.37
N GLY A 469 -24.24 -8.31 -0.55
CA GLY A 469 -22.82 -8.63 -0.46
C GLY A 469 -22.04 -8.04 -1.64
N PHE A 470 -22.20 -8.64 -2.81
CA PHE A 470 -21.55 -8.21 -4.05
C PHE A 470 -22.59 -8.04 -5.15
N THR A 471 -22.59 -6.89 -5.82
CA THR A 471 -23.50 -6.58 -6.93
C THR A 471 -22.76 -6.28 -8.23
N VAL A 472 -23.23 -6.83 -9.35
CA VAL A 472 -22.77 -6.50 -10.71
C VAL A 472 -23.99 -6.10 -11.56
N GLY A 473 -24.00 -4.89 -12.09
CA GLY A 473 -25.01 -4.44 -13.04
C GLY A 473 -25.76 -3.17 -12.64
N ASN A 474 -26.76 -2.79 -13.45
CA ASN A 474 -27.48 -1.52 -13.35
C ASN A 474 -28.83 -1.69 -12.63
N PHE A 475 -28.87 -1.39 -11.33
CA PHE A 475 -30.10 -1.48 -10.53
C PHE A 475 -31.01 -0.25 -10.71
N GLY A 476 -31.67 -0.16 -11.87
CA GLY A 476 -32.73 0.83 -12.13
C GLY A 476 -32.34 2.06 -12.97
N SER A 477 -31.16 2.06 -13.59
CA SER A 477 -30.67 3.15 -14.45
C SER A 477 -30.55 2.73 -15.92
N VAL A 478 -31.10 3.54 -16.83
CA VAL A 478 -30.88 3.39 -18.28
C VAL A 478 -29.46 3.84 -18.59
N GLY A 479 -28.63 2.93 -19.10
CA GLY A 479 -27.22 3.21 -19.40
C GLY A 479 -26.48 1.98 -19.92
N PRO A 480 -25.23 2.15 -20.38
CA PRO A 480 -24.36 1.02 -20.75
C PRO A 480 -24.26 0.02 -19.59
N LEU A 481 -24.31 -1.27 -19.94
CA LEU A 481 -24.26 -2.37 -18.99
C LEU A 481 -22.80 -2.74 -18.71
N PRO A 482 -22.45 -3.15 -17.48
CA PRO A 482 -21.15 -3.75 -17.22
C PRO A 482 -20.94 -4.99 -18.09
N GLU A 483 -19.75 -5.12 -18.68
CA GLU A 483 -19.43 -6.22 -19.57
C GLU A 483 -18.01 -6.78 -19.41
N ASN A 484 -17.83 -8.07 -19.69
CA ASN A 484 -16.55 -8.77 -19.53
C ASN A 484 -16.02 -8.62 -18.09
N ILE A 485 -16.84 -9.04 -17.14
CA ILE A 485 -16.58 -8.88 -15.71
C ILE A 485 -16.15 -10.23 -15.13
N THR A 486 -15.09 -10.24 -14.35
CA THR A 486 -14.72 -11.40 -13.52
C THR A 486 -14.91 -11.06 -12.05
N VAL A 487 -15.64 -11.90 -11.33
CA VAL A 487 -15.83 -11.75 -9.88
C VAL A 487 -15.36 -12.99 -9.15
N GLY A 488 -14.81 -12.77 -7.97
CA GLY A 488 -14.39 -13.81 -7.05
C GLY A 488 -14.48 -13.34 -5.60
N GLY A 489 -14.22 -14.26 -4.68
CA GLY A 489 -14.22 -13.98 -3.26
C GLY A 489 -15.33 -14.68 -2.50
N ARG A 490 -15.60 -14.18 -1.30
CA ARG A 490 -16.50 -14.84 -0.36
C ARG A 490 -17.33 -13.79 0.37
N VAL A 491 -18.59 -14.11 0.62
CA VAL A 491 -19.54 -13.32 1.40
C VAL A 491 -20.01 -14.20 2.54
N THR A 492 -19.73 -13.80 3.79
CA THR A 492 -20.05 -14.63 4.96
C THR A 492 -21.33 -14.24 5.68
N ASN A 493 -21.80 -13.00 5.58
CA ASN A 493 -22.97 -12.50 6.30
C ASN A 493 -23.66 -11.35 5.55
N ALA A 494 -24.29 -11.64 4.41
CA ALA A 494 -25.14 -10.65 3.73
C ALA A 494 -26.53 -10.55 4.37
N GLY A 495 -27.02 -9.32 4.55
CA GLY A 495 -28.33 -8.99 5.13
C GLY A 495 -29.47 -8.90 4.11
N ALA A 496 -29.22 -9.22 2.84
CA ALA A 496 -30.24 -9.43 1.80
C ALA A 496 -29.78 -10.49 0.77
N ILE A 497 -28.95 -10.08 -0.19
CA ILE A 497 -28.47 -10.95 -1.27
C ILE A 497 -26.96 -11.12 -1.16
N GLY A 498 -26.45 -12.36 -1.25
CA GLY A 498 -25.01 -12.61 -1.23
C GLY A 498 -24.30 -12.08 -2.48
N LEU A 499 -24.68 -12.58 -3.65
CA LEU A 499 -24.23 -12.11 -4.98
C LEU A 499 -25.44 -11.76 -5.84
N ASP A 500 -25.46 -10.57 -6.44
CA ASP A 500 -26.55 -10.12 -7.29
C ASP A 500 -26.05 -9.60 -8.64
N ILE A 501 -26.40 -10.28 -9.73
CA ILE A 501 -25.96 -9.94 -11.09
C ILE A 501 -27.19 -9.58 -11.92
N VAL A 502 -27.40 -8.29 -12.23
CA VAL A 502 -28.61 -7.82 -12.92
C VAL A 502 -28.30 -6.73 -13.93
N GLY A 503 -28.56 -7.00 -15.21
CA GLY A 503 -28.25 -6.07 -16.30
C GLY A 503 -26.74 -5.98 -16.51
N ALA A 504 -26.11 -7.12 -16.79
CA ALA A 504 -24.68 -7.25 -17.06
C ALA A 504 -24.45 -8.33 -18.14
N ARG A 505 -23.32 -8.22 -18.85
CA ARG A 505 -22.96 -9.15 -19.94
C ARG A 505 -21.62 -9.82 -19.70
N ASN A 506 -21.46 -11.07 -20.13
CA ASN A 506 -20.18 -11.79 -20.10
C ASN A 506 -19.54 -11.77 -18.70
N VAL A 507 -20.28 -12.22 -17.69
CA VAL A 507 -19.81 -12.24 -16.30
C VAL A 507 -19.29 -13.63 -15.95
N SER A 508 -18.03 -13.72 -15.56
CA SER A 508 -17.40 -14.93 -15.02
C SER A 508 -17.32 -14.86 -13.49
N VAL A 509 -17.86 -15.86 -12.80
CA VAL A 509 -17.78 -16.03 -11.35
C VAL A 509 -16.95 -17.27 -11.05
N ASN A 510 -15.85 -17.15 -10.30
CA ASN A 510 -14.97 -18.30 -10.02
C ASN A 510 -14.73 -18.48 -8.52
N GLY A 511 -15.05 -19.67 -7.99
CA GLY A 511 -14.78 -20.06 -6.60
C GLY A 511 -15.53 -19.20 -5.58
N PHE A 512 -16.75 -18.77 -5.91
CA PHE A 512 -17.50 -17.83 -5.08
C PHE A 512 -18.31 -18.53 -4.01
N SER A 513 -18.20 -18.05 -2.77
CA SER A 513 -19.00 -18.53 -1.64
C SER A 513 -19.91 -17.41 -1.15
N ALA A 514 -21.22 -17.64 -1.19
CA ALA A 514 -22.24 -16.69 -0.76
C ALA A 514 -23.04 -17.27 0.41
N VAL A 515 -22.87 -16.69 1.59
CA VAL A 515 -23.68 -16.96 2.77
C VAL A 515 -24.58 -15.75 3.02
N SER A 516 -25.89 -15.94 2.83
CA SER A 516 -26.92 -14.93 3.10
C SER A 516 -27.73 -15.31 4.34
N ASN A 517 -28.08 -14.31 5.14
CA ASN A 517 -28.77 -14.48 6.41
C ASN A 517 -30.26 -14.12 6.36
N THR A 518 -30.78 -13.59 5.24
CA THR A 518 -32.17 -13.04 5.19
C THR A 518 -32.93 -13.19 3.86
N SER A 519 -32.29 -13.42 2.71
CA SER A 519 -33.02 -13.60 1.43
C SER A 519 -32.32 -14.58 0.49
N ILE A 520 -31.62 -14.12 -0.56
CA ILE A 520 -31.09 -14.99 -1.62
C ILE A 520 -29.57 -15.14 -1.44
N GLY A 521 -29.04 -16.35 -1.66
CA GLY A 521 -27.60 -16.56 -1.75
C GLY A 521 -27.03 -15.89 -3.00
N ILE A 522 -27.53 -16.28 -4.18
CA ILE A 522 -27.10 -15.76 -5.49
C ILE A 522 -28.31 -15.45 -6.36
N ASN A 523 -28.37 -14.25 -6.94
CA ASN A 523 -29.37 -13.86 -7.91
C ASN A 523 -28.74 -13.50 -9.26
N VAL A 524 -29.34 -13.98 -10.34
CA VAL A 524 -28.94 -13.72 -11.73
C VAL A 524 -30.16 -13.25 -12.51
N GLY A 525 -30.14 -11.98 -12.88
CA GLY A 525 -31.20 -11.31 -13.62
C GLY A 525 -32.37 -10.86 -12.74
N SER A 526 -33.33 -10.19 -13.38
CA SER A 526 -34.52 -9.64 -12.73
C SER A 526 -35.56 -9.29 -13.78
N THR A 527 -36.84 -9.39 -13.43
CA THR A 527 -37.94 -8.83 -14.25
C THR A 527 -38.14 -7.33 -14.04
N SER A 528 -37.53 -6.74 -13.01
CA SER A 528 -37.79 -5.37 -12.56
C SER A 528 -36.81 -4.33 -13.10
N VAL A 529 -35.86 -4.74 -13.96
CA VAL A 529 -34.74 -3.88 -14.39
C VAL A 529 -34.63 -3.86 -15.92
N SER A 530 -34.40 -2.69 -16.50
CA SER A 530 -34.16 -2.51 -17.93
C SER A 530 -32.75 -2.96 -18.33
N GLY A 531 -32.64 -3.91 -19.26
CA GLY A 531 -31.37 -4.41 -19.80
C GLY A 531 -31.27 -5.94 -19.72
N THR A 532 -30.63 -6.58 -20.71
CA THR A 532 -30.47 -8.03 -20.72
C THR A 532 -29.37 -8.47 -19.75
N THR A 533 -29.64 -9.51 -18.96
CA THR A 533 -28.60 -10.23 -18.21
C THR A 533 -28.19 -11.42 -19.05
N GLU A 534 -26.95 -11.44 -19.54
CA GLU A 534 -26.54 -12.41 -20.56
C GLU A 534 -25.10 -12.90 -20.42
N GLY A 535 -24.86 -14.16 -20.76
CA GLY A 535 -23.50 -14.70 -20.87
C GLY A 535 -22.85 -14.83 -19.49
N ILE A 536 -23.57 -15.44 -18.55
CA ILE A 536 -23.12 -15.58 -17.17
C ILE A 536 -22.53 -16.98 -16.99
N VAL A 537 -21.28 -17.08 -16.57
CA VAL A 537 -20.61 -18.36 -16.32
C VAL A 537 -20.13 -18.39 -14.88
N MET A 538 -20.56 -19.37 -14.11
CA MET A 538 -20.19 -19.52 -12.72
C MET A 538 -19.57 -20.90 -12.47
N ASN A 539 -18.38 -20.94 -11.90
CA ASN A 539 -17.65 -22.18 -11.62
C ASN A 539 -17.33 -22.32 -10.13
N GLY A 540 -17.66 -23.48 -9.55
CA GLY A 540 -17.36 -23.79 -8.15
C GLY A 540 -18.14 -22.90 -7.20
N ILE A 541 -19.47 -22.99 -7.28
CA ILE A 541 -20.38 -22.12 -6.55
C ILE A 541 -20.76 -22.77 -5.23
N TYR A 542 -20.61 -22.02 -4.14
CA TYR A 542 -21.15 -22.40 -2.83
C TYR A 542 -22.17 -21.36 -2.37
N ALA A 543 -23.45 -21.72 -2.34
CA ALA A 543 -24.52 -20.88 -1.83
C ALA A 543 -25.11 -21.49 -0.56
N LEU A 544 -25.20 -20.71 0.51
CA LEU A 544 -25.86 -21.12 1.75
C LEU A 544 -26.83 -20.03 2.18
N ASN A 545 -28.07 -20.42 2.43
CA ASN A 545 -29.09 -19.58 3.03
C ASN A 545 -29.32 -20.06 4.46
N ASN A 546 -29.04 -19.19 5.43
CA ASN A 546 -29.19 -19.49 6.85
C ASN A 546 -30.39 -18.76 7.49
N SER A 547 -31.27 -18.18 6.67
CA SER A 547 -32.38 -17.37 7.17
C SER A 547 -33.53 -18.23 7.67
N GLY A 548 -33.93 -18.10 8.94
CA GLY A 548 -35.22 -18.59 9.42
C GLY A 548 -36.40 -17.70 8.98
N VAL A 549 -36.15 -16.67 8.15
CA VAL A 549 -37.08 -15.56 7.88
C VAL A 549 -36.90 -15.10 6.42
N GLY A 550 -37.66 -15.68 5.49
CA GLY A 550 -37.63 -15.30 4.07
C GLY A 550 -38.25 -16.36 3.14
N THR A 551 -38.89 -15.92 2.06
CA THR A 551 -39.62 -16.75 1.07
C THR A 551 -38.90 -16.84 -0.29
N GLN A 552 -37.56 -16.83 -0.31
CA GLN A 552 -36.79 -16.80 -1.56
C GLN A 552 -35.74 -17.91 -1.66
N ASP A 553 -35.40 -18.28 -2.90
CA ASP A 553 -34.51 -19.38 -3.27
C ASP A 553 -33.04 -19.11 -2.92
N ASN A 554 -32.24 -20.17 -2.83
CA ASN A 554 -30.80 -20.05 -2.59
C ASN A 554 -30.06 -19.46 -3.79
N ILE A 555 -30.42 -19.94 -4.98
CA ILE A 555 -29.92 -19.44 -6.26
C ILE A 555 -31.13 -19.19 -7.16
N SER A 556 -31.27 -17.96 -7.64
CA SER A 556 -32.32 -17.55 -8.57
C SER A 556 -31.71 -17.16 -9.92
N VAL A 557 -32.24 -17.72 -11.01
CA VAL A 557 -31.94 -17.31 -12.39
C VAL A 557 -33.24 -16.82 -13.03
N GLN A 558 -33.36 -15.52 -13.20
CA GLN A 558 -34.60 -14.86 -13.60
C GLN A 558 -34.39 -13.95 -14.81
N SER A 559 -35.16 -14.15 -15.89
CA SER A 559 -35.10 -13.28 -17.08
C SER A 559 -33.68 -13.08 -17.63
N ALA A 560 -32.87 -14.15 -17.59
CA ALA A 560 -31.49 -14.16 -18.04
C ALA A 560 -31.31 -15.11 -19.23
N THR A 561 -30.29 -14.84 -20.04
CA THR A 561 -29.98 -15.63 -21.24
C THR A 561 -28.55 -16.14 -21.20
N ASN A 562 -28.29 -17.35 -21.70
CA ASN A 562 -26.95 -17.93 -21.78
C ASN A 562 -26.25 -17.97 -20.40
N VAL A 563 -26.84 -18.70 -19.46
CA VAL A 563 -26.33 -18.83 -18.08
C VAL A 563 -25.79 -20.26 -17.88
N ILE A 564 -24.57 -20.38 -17.38
CA ILE A 564 -23.91 -21.65 -17.06
C ILE A 564 -23.53 -21.66 -15.59
N LEU A 565 -24.06 -22.62 -14.83
CA LEU A 565 -23.72 -22.87 -13.44
C LEU A 565 -23.00 -24.21 -13.35
N ASN A 566 -21.73 -24.23 -12.95
CA ASN A 566 -20.89 -25.42 -12.87
C ASN A 566 -20.44 -25.69 -11.43
N GLY A 567 -20.63 -26.92 -10.95
CA GLY A 567 -20.18 -27.33 -9.62
C GLY A 567 -20.94 -26.56 -8.53
N VAL A 568 -22.27 -26.66 -8.57
CA VAL A 568 -23.17 -25.92 -7.70
C VAL A 568 -23.36 -26.69 -6.40
N VAL A 569 -23.06 -26.05 -5.27
CA VAL A 569 -23.36 -26.57 -3.95
C VAL A 569 -24.29 -25.58 -3.27
N SER A 570 -25.52 -26.02 -2.96
CA SER A 570 -26.58 -25.16 -2.43
C SER A 570 -27.20 -25.79 -1.18
N PHE A 571 -27.09 -25.13 -0.03
CA PHE A 571 -27.62 -25.62 1.24
C PHE A 571 -28.70 -24.68 1.77
N ASP A 572 -29.90 -25.24 1.99
CA ASP A 572 -31.00 -24.58 2.68
C ASP A 572 -31.21 -25.23 4.05
N THR A 573 -30.94 -24.48 5.13
CA THR A 573 -31.10 -24.94 6.51
C THR A 573 -32.51 -24.67 7.07
N ARG A 574 -33.45 -24.13 6.29
CA ARG A 574 -34.82 -23.86 6.72
C ARG A 574 -35.62 -25.13 6.99
N ALA A 575 -36.38 -25.11 8.08
CA ALA A 575 -37.33 -26.16 8.45
C ALA A 575 -38.74 -25.97 7.84
N VAL A 576 -39.01 -24.84 7.17
CA VAL A 576 -40.36 -24.44 6.73
C VAL A 576 -40.56 -24.74 5.24
N ALA A 577 -41.59 -25.53 4.94
CA ALA A 577 -41.91 -26.13 3.65
C ALA A 577 -42.67 -25.20 2.68
N LEU A 578 -42.24 -23.96 2.49
CA LEU A 578 -42.90 -23.03 1.57
C LEU A 578 -41.98 -22.70 0.40
N ILE A 579 -42.34 -23.16 -0.80
CA ILE A 579 -41.91 -22.72 -2.15
C ILE A 579 -40.42 -22.70 -2.57
N ASP A 580 -39.44 -22.90 -1.70
CA ASP A 580 -38.02 -22.65 -2.06
C ASP A 580 -37.29 -23.85 -2.71
N GLU A 581 -36.52 -23.63 -3.77
CA GLU A 581 -35.64 -24.65 -4.37
C GLU A 581 -34.15 -24.25 -4.30
N PRO A 582 -33.21 -25.22 -4.25
CA PRO A 582 -31.78 -24.91 -4.17
C PRO A 582 -31.28 -24.08 -5.36
N VAL A 583 -31.89 -24.26 -6.52
CA VAL A 583 -31.75 -23.43 -7.73
C VAL A 583 -33.14 -23.32 -8.38
N ASP A 584 -33.60 -22.11 -8.61
CA ASP A 584 -34.85 -21.83 -9.34
C ASP A 584 -34.56 -21.04 -10.62
N ILE A 585 -35.18 -21.45 -11.73
CA ILE A 585 -34.97 -20.89 -13.06
C ILE A 585 -36.33 -20.43 -13.59
N PHE A 586 -36.47 -19.13 -13.81
CA PHE A 586 -37.72 -18.50 -14.20
C PHE A 586 -37.55 -17.61 -15.44
N SER A 587 -38.39 -17.81 -16.46
CA SER A 587 -38.45 -16.99 -17.68
C SER A 587 -37.07 -16.69 -18.30
N SER A 588 -36.19 -17.70 -18.29
CA SER A 588 -34.80 -17.61 -18.74
C SER A 588 -34.56 -18.55 -19.93
N THR A 589 -33.54 -18.27 -20.74
CA THR A 589 -33.27 -19.00 -21.98
C THR A 589 -31.82 -19.49 -22.03
N ASN A 590 -31.59 -20.72 -22.49
CA ASN A 590 -30.26 -21.34 -22.57
C ASN A 590 -29.55 -21.34 -21.21
N VAL A 591 -30.15 -22.01 -20.22
CA VAL A 591 -29.57 -22.16 -18.88
C VAL A 591 -29.00 -23.58 -18.74
N VAL A 592 -27.73 -23.69 -18.36
CA VAL A 592 -27.06 -24.96 -18.12
C VAL A 592 -26.67 -25.05 -16.65
N VAL A 593 -27.08 -26.13 -15.98
CA VAL A 593 -26.70 -26.42 -14.59
C VAL A 593 -25.98 -27.77 -14.55
N ASN A 594 -24.70 -27.75 -14.21
CA ASN A 594 -23.83 -28.92 -14.19
C ASN A 594 -23.35 -29.24 -12.77
N ASN A 595 -23.36 -30.53 -12.42
CA ASN A 595 -22.80 -31.04 -11.16
C ASN A 595 -23.38 -30.34 -9.93
N MET A 596 -24.71 -30.31 -9.82
CA MET A 596 -25.40 -29.70 -8.68
C MET A 596 -25.57 -30.68 -7.52
N LEU A 597 -25.30 -30.18 -6.32
CA LEU A 597 -25.68 -30.77 -5.04
C LEU A 597 -26.48 -29.74 -4.25
N GLY A 598 -27.79 -29.89 -4.23
CA GLY A 598 -28.72 -29.14 -3.38
C GLY A 598 -29.07 -29.94 -2.13
N LEU A 599 -29.25 -29.26 -1.00
CA LEU A 599 -29.85 -29.82 0.20
C LEU A 599 -30.99 -28.91 0.64
N LYS A 600 -32.19 -29.47 0.80
CA LYS A 600 -33.38 -28.78 1.29
C LYS A 600 -34.00 -29.57 2.43
N SER A 601 -34.09 -28.99 3.63
CA SER A 601 -34.73 -29.63 4.79
C SER A 601 -34.27 -31.09 4.98
N GLY A 602 -32.95 -31.32 4.93
CA GLY A 602 -32.33 -32.65 5.06
C GLY A 602 -32.46 -33.59 3.86
N THR A 603 -33.12 -33.17 2.76
CA THR A 603 -33.27 -33.96 1.53
C THR A 603 -32.35 -33.45 0.43
N TYR A 604 -31.56 -34.36 -0.16
CA TYR A 604 -30.71 -34.03 -1.30
C TYR A 604 -31.52 -33.80 -2.59
N ARG A 605 -31.15 -32.78 -3.35
CA ARG A 605 -31.73 -32.37 -4.63
C ARG A 605 -30.61 -32.23 -5.66
N TYR A 606 -30.77 -32.83 -6.83
CA TYR A 606 -29.72 -32.87 -7.87
C TYR A 606 -30.11 -32.17 -9.17
N SER A 607 -31.38 -31.70 -9.28
CA SER A 607 -31.92 -30.99 -10.44
C SER A 607 -32.57 -29.67 -10.03
N PRO A 608 -32.43 -28.58 -10.82
CA PRO A 608 -33.04 -27.28 -10.52
C PRO A 608 -34.56 -27.34 -10.74
N ARG A 609 -35.29 -26.39 -10.16
CA ARG A 609 -36.67 -26.15 -10.55
C ARG A 609 -36.72 -25.22 -11.76
N VAL A 610 -37.53 -25.61 -12.74
CA VAL A 610 -37.73 -24.85 -13.98
C VAL A 610 -39.17 -24.37 -14.02
N GLN A 611 -39.36 -23.05 -14.10
CA GLN A 611 -40.65 -22.38 -14.12
C GLN A 611 -40.84 -21.49 -15.35
N ASN A 612 -42.11 -21.29 -15.70
CA ASN A 612 -42.63 -20.18 -16.50
C ASN A 612 -41.84 -19.87 -17.80
N THR A 613 -42.29 -20.45 -18.92
CA THR A 613 -41.73 -20.29 -20.30
C THR A 613 -40.20 -20.33 -20.42
N ALA A 614 -39.45 -20.82 -19.42
CA ALA A 614 -38.01 -21.02 -19.56
C ALA A 614 -37.75 -22.05 -20.66
N THR A 615 -36.79 -21.78 -21.54
CA THR A 615 -36.52 -22.61 -22.71
C THR A 615 -35.05 -23.03 -22.76
N ASN A 616 -34.80 -24.22 -23.31
CA ASN A 616 -33.46 -24.81 -23.43
C ASN A 616 -32.69 -24.86 -22.09
N VAL A 617 -33.35 -25.37 -21.04
CA VAL A 617 -32.69 -25.64 -19.75
C VAL A 617 -32.10 -27.04 -19.78
N ILE A 618 -30.79 -27.16 -19.58
CA ILE A 618 -30.07 -28.44 -19.51
C ILE A 618 -29.54 -28.61 -18.08
N SER A 619 -29.99 -29.65 -17.37
CA SER A 619 -29.41 -30.03 -16.08
C SER A 619 -28.72 -31.38 -16.19
N THR A 620 -27.41 -31.43 -15.94
CA THR A 620 -26.71 -32.71 -15.74
C THR A 620 -26.70 -33.02 -14.24
N ALA A 621 -27.76 -33.69 -13.79
CA ALA A 621 -27.87 -34.13 -12.40
C ALA A 621 -26.74 -35.12 -12.09
N GLY A 622 -26.00 -34.88 -11.01
CA GLY A 622 -25.16 -35.93 -10.43
C GLY A 622 -26.08 -37.06 -9.97
N GLY A 623 -25.92 -38.27 -10.48
CA GLY A 623 -26.72 -39.39 -10.03
C GLY A 623 -26.17 -39.99 -8.73
N ILE A 624 -27.05 -40.61 -7.94
CA ILE A 624 -26.68 -41.22 -6.67
C ILE A 624 -25.98 -42.55 -6.97
N VAL A 625 -24.68 -42.61 -6.73
CA VAL A 625 -23.89 -43.84 -6.94
C VAL A 625 -24.20 -44.84 -5.82
N TYR A 626 -24.38 -46.10 -6.18
CA TYR A 626 -24.60 -47.19 -5.23
C TYR A 626 -23.71 -48.39 -5.56
N SER A 627 -23.42 -49.20 -4.53
CA SER A 627 -22.68 -50.45 -4.67
C SER A 627 -23.07 -51.40 -3.54
N THR A 628 -23.31 -52.67 -3.86
CA THR A 628 -23.49 -53.75 -2.88
C THR A 628 -22.95 -55.07 -3.41
N THR A 629 -22.46 -55.93 -2.52
CA THR A 629 -22.16 -57.32 -2.88
C THR A 629 -23.46 -58.11 -2.96
N PHE A 630 -23.58 -58.96 -3.97
CA PHE A 630 -24.71 -59.86 -4.15
C PHE A 630 -24.23 -61.18 -4.76
N ASP A 631 -24.71 -62.28 -4.19
CA ASP A 631 -24.51 -63.64 -4.69
C ASP A 631 -25.86 -64.13 -5.24
N PRO A 632 -26.11 -63.98 -6.55
CA PRO A 632 -27.39 -64.38 -7.13
C PRO A 632 -27.56 -65.90 -6.98
N PRO A 633 -28.71 -66.39 -6.48
CA PRO A 633 -28.99 -67.81 -6.57
C PRO A 633 -29.08 -68.23 -8.05
N SER A 634 -28.80 -69.50 -8.36
CA SER A 634 -28.97 -70.05 -9.71
C SER A 634 -30.34 -69.70 -10.29
N VAL A 635 -30.35 -69.01 -11.43
CA VAL A 635 -31.56 -68.49 -12.09
C VAL A 635 -31.99 -69.48 -13.16
N ALA A 636 -33.14 -70.13 -12.96
CA ALA A 636 -33.70 -71.09 -13.94
C ALA A 636 -33.94 -70.43 -15.31
N ALA A 637 -34.05 -71.26 -16.36
CA ALA A 637 -34.43 -70.81 -17.71
C ALA A 637 -35.78 -70.07 -17.68
N GLY A 638 -35.85 -68.87 -18.26
CA GLY A 638 -37.02 -67.99 -18.20
C GLY A 638 -37.34 -67.41 -16.81
N GLY A 639 -36.52 -67.70 -15.80
CA GLY A 639 -36.71 -67.24 -14.43
C GLY A 639 -36.09 -65.87 -14.15
N LEU A 640 -36.43 -65.30 -12.99
CA LEU A 640 -35.83 -64.07 -12.47
C LEU A 640 -35.49 -64.20 -10.98
N THR A 641 -34.49 -63.45 -10.54
CA THR A 641 -34.19 -63.21 -9.13
C THR A 641 -33.89 -61.72 -8.91
N SER A 642 -33.99 -61.23 -7.68
CA SER A 642 -33.70 -59.83 -7.38
C SER A 642 -33.07 -59.61 -6.02
N THR A 643 -32.45 -58.43 -5.86
CA THR A 643 -31.97 -57.92 -4.57
C THR A 643 -32.39 -56.47 -4.39
N THR A 644 -32.56 -56.06 -3.14
CA THR A 644 -32.80 -54.64 -2.82
C THR A 644 -31.51 -53.96 -2.38
N VAL A 645 -31.38 -52.67 -2.72
CA VAL A 645 -30.26 -51.81 -2.30
C VAL A 645 -30.84 -50.53 -1.71
N THR A 646 -30.43 -50.18 -0.49
CA THR A 646 -30.80 -48.90 0.11
C THR A 646 -29.98 -47.79 -0.54
N VAL A 647 -30.65 -46.89 -1.25
CA VAL A 647 -30.06 -45.71 -1.90
C VAL A 647 -30.74 -44.47 -1.35
N THR A 648 -30.24 -43.95 -0.24
CA THR A 648 -30.80 -42.77 0.42
C THR A 648 -30.89 -41.59 -0.56
N GLY A 649 -32.10 -41.05 -0.72
CA GLY A 649 -32.41 -39.99 -1.67
C GLY A 649 -33.12 -40.46 -2.94
N ALA A 650 -33.15 -41.76 -3.26
CA ALA A 650 -33.89 -42.29 -4.41
C ALA A 650 -35.43 -42.19 -4.20
N ALA A 651 -36.18 -41.87 -5.26
CA ALA A 651 -37.63 -41.77 -5.26
C ALA A 651 -38.23 -42.65 -6.37
N THR A 652 -39.46 -43.15 -6.16
CA THR A 652 -40.15 -43.98 -7.14
C THR A 652 -40.23 -43.27 -8.49
N GLY A 653 -39.81 -43.95 -9.56
CA GLY A 653 -39.75 -43.40 -10.92
C GLY A 653 -38.38 -42.88 -11.35
N ASP A 654 -37.41 -42.72 -10.43
CA ASP A 654 -36.04 -42.39 -10.81
C ASP A 654 -35.44 -43.50 -11.71
N SER A 655 -34.65 -43.10 -12.71
CA SER A 655 -34.02 -44.05 -13.64
C SER A 655 -32.77 -44.68 -13.03
N VAL A 656 -32.49 -45.93 -13.38
CA VAL A 656 -31.42 -46.73 -12.76
C VAL A 656 -30.45 -47.20 -13.82
N GLU A 657 -29.20 -46.84 -13.65
CA GLU A 657 -28.06 -47.47 -14.32
C GLU A 657 -27.52 -48.56 -13.41
N VAL A 658 -27.29 -49.77 -13.93
CA VAL A 658 -26.87 -50.94 -13.15
C VAL A 658 -25.80 -51.73 -13.91
N GLY A 659 -24.82 -52.24 -13.17
CA GLY A 659 -23.80 -53.15 -13.65
C GLY A 659 -23.43 -54.19 -12.59
N PHE A 660 -22.83 -55.30 -13.04
CA PHE A 660 -22.37 -56.40 -12.18
C PHE A 660 -20.90 -56.73 -12.50
N THR A 661 -20.11 -57.07 -11.48
CA THR A 661 -18.67 -57.30 -11.68
C THR A 661 -18.32 -58.66 -12.31
N ARG A 662 -19.28 -59.57 -12.48
CA ARG A 662 -19.07 -60.86 -13.14
C ARG A 662 -19.74 -60.88 -14.51
N PRO A 663 -19.22 -61.66 -15.48
CA PRO A 663 -19.88 -61.85 -16.76
C PRO A 663 -21.32 -62.34 -16.56
N LEU A 664 -22.28 -61.71 -17.24
CA LEU A 664 -23.71 -61.98 -17.05
C LEU A 664 -24.17 -63.31 -17.70
N GLN A 665 -23.35 -63.94 -18.53
CA GLN A 665 -23.65 -65.24 -19.19
C GLN A 665 -24.99 -65.31 -19.93
N GLY A 666 -25.57 -64.17 -20.33
CA GLY A 666 -26.87 -64.08 -20.99
C GLY A 666 -28.00 -63.55 -20.11
N ILE A 667 -27.76 -63.33 -18.81
CA ILE A 667 -28.69 -62.62 -17.92
C ILE A 667 -28.88 -61.18 -18.38
N VAL A 668 -30.14 -60.73 -18.40
CA VAL A 668 -30.51 -59.32 -18.54
C VAL A 668 -30.57 -58.70 -17.14
N LEU A 669 -29.76 -57.68 -16.92
CA LEU A 669 -29.69 -56.95 -15.66
C LEU A 669 -30.43 -55.61 -15.81
N THR A 670 -31.37 -55.33 -14.90
CA THR A 670 -32.10 -54.06 -14.85
C THR A 670 -32.35 -53.63 -13.40
N GLY A 671 -32.79 -52.39 -13.19
CA GLY A 671 -33.14 -51.89 -11.88
C GLY A 671 -34.26 -50.85 -11.91
N GLU A 672 -34.98 -50.74 -10.81
CA GLU A 672 -36.07 -49.79 -10.62
C GLU A 672 -36.10 -49.28 -9.17
N VAL A 673 -36.49 -48.03 -8.96
CA VAL A 673 -36.75 -47.52 -7.61
C VAL A 673 -38.21 -47.81 -7.26
N THR A 674 -38.44 -48.84 -6.43
CA THR A 674 -39.80 -49.31 -6.12
C THR A 674 -40.48 -48.46 -5.06
N THR A 675 -39.72 -48.00 -4.06
CA THR A 675 -40.18 -47.10 -2.99
C THR A 675 -39.05 -46.14 -2.60
N ALA A 676 -39.38 -45.08 -1.84
CA ALA A 676 -38.39 -44.12 -1.39
C ALA A 676 -37.17 -44.82 -0.73
N ASN A 677 -35.98 -44.38 -1.10
CA ASN A 677 -34.69 -44.90 -0.67
C ASN A 677 -34.40 -46.37 -1.03
N THR A 678 -35.23 -47.02 -1.85
CA THR A 678 -35.15 -48.46 -2.09
C THR A 678 -35.09 -48.78 -3.58
N LEU A 679 -33.96 -49.34 -4.00
CA LEU A 679 -33.71 -49.81 -5.35
C LEU A 679 -33.90 -51.32 -5.43
N ASN A 680 -34.66 -51.81 -6.42
CA ASN A 680 -34.81 -53.23 -6.75
C ASN A 680 -33.97 -53.54 -7.98
N ILE A 681 -33.04 -54.50 -7.88
CA ILE A 681 -32.17 -54.92 -8.98
C ILE A 681 -32.57 -56.32 -9.40
N ILE A 682 -32.88 -56.48 -10.69
CA ILE A 682 -33.48 -57.69 -11.25
C ILE A 682 -32.49 -58.36 -12.21
N PHE A 683 -32.28 -59.66 -12.01
CA PHE A 683 -31.52 -60.56 -12.87
C PHE A 683 -32.52 -61.49 -13.57
N TYR A 684 -32.75 -61.29 -14.86
CA TYR A 684 -33.65 -62.12 -15.67
C TYR A 684 -32.86 -63.03 -16.60
N ASN A 685 -33.19 -64.33 -16.61
CA ASN A 685 -32.57 -65.31 -17.50
C ASN A 685 -33.45 -65.62 -18.72
N PRO A 686 -33.23 -64.97 -19.87
CA PRO A 686 -33.98 -65.28 -21.10
C PRO A 686 -33.50 -66.56 -21.81
N THR A 687 -32.49 -67.25 -21.28
CA THR A 687 -31.88 -68.40 -21.97
C THR A 687 -32.65 -69.70 -21.72
N ALA A 688 -32.27 -70.76 -22.45
CA ALA A 688 -32.90 -72.07 -22.37
C ALA A 688 -32.36 -72.97 -21.25
N SER A 689 -31.38 -72.52 -20.46
CA SER A 689 -30.78 -73.27 -19.36
C SER A 689 -30.64 -72.44 -18.09
N ALA A 690 -30.53 -73.09 -16.94
CA ALA A 690 -30.23 -72.39 -15.69
C ALA A 690 -28.83 -71.75 -15.76
N ILE A 691 -28.69 -70.55 -15.18
CA ILE A 691 -27.43 -69.82 -15.08
C ILE A 691 -27.12 -69.61 -13.60
N ASP A 692 -25.94 -70.04 -13.17
CA ASP A 692 -25.42 -69.83 -11.83
C ASP A 692 -24.27 -68.82 -11.87
N LEU A 693 -24.52 -67.61 -11.39
CA LEU A 693 -23.53 -66.54 -11.37
C LEU A 693 -22.80 -66.58 -10.03
N ALA A 694 -21.47 -66.61 -10.06
CA ALA A 694 -20.68 -66.44 -8.85
C ALA A 694 -20.92 -65.07 -8.20
N SER A 695 -20.77 -65.00 -6.88
CA SER A 695 -20.81 -63.76 -6.11
C SER A 695 -20.01 -62.61 -6.75
N GLY A 696 -20.64 -61.45 -6.80
CA GLY A 696 -20.12 -60.24 -7.41
C GLY A 696 -20.64 -58.98 -6.73
N THR A 697 -20.30 -57.84 -7.31
CA THR A 697 -20.76 -56.53 -6.84
C THR A 697 -21.71 -55.94 -7.86
N VAL A 698 -22.91 -55.62 -7.40
CA VAL A 698 -23.86 -54.77 -8.12
C VAL A 698 -23.45 -53.32 -7.86
N LYS A 699 -23.28 -52.53 -8.91
CA LYS A 699 -22.90 -51.12 -8.83
C LYS A 699 -23.61 -50.32 -9.90
N GLY A 700 -23.82 -49.04 -9.67
CA GLY A 700 -24.48 -48.20 -10.65
C GLY A 700 -24.81 -46.82 -10.13
N MET A 701 -25.77 -46.18 -10.80
CA MET A 701 -26.18 -44.82 -10.52
C MET A 701 -27.69 -44.70 -10.64
N VAL A 702 -28.34 -44.04 -9.67
CA VAL A 702 -29.73 -43.62 -9.79
C VAL A 702 -29.75 -42.19 -10.32
N ARG A 703 -30.32 -41.97 -11.51
CA ARG A 703 -30.51 -40.65 -12.09
C ARG A 703 -31.93 -40.17 -11.79
N LYS A 704 -32.01 -39.06 -11.05
CA LYS A 704 -33.25 -38.36 -10.74
C LYS A 704 -33.97 -37.95 -12.03
N GLN A 705 -35.28 -38.25 -12.11
CA GLN A 705 -36.13 -37.68 -13.17
C GLN A 705 -36.46 -36.22 -12.92
#